data_AF-A0A9D2AFQ2-F1
#
_entry.id   AF-A0A9D2AFQ2-F1
#
_cell.length_a   1.000
_cell.length_b   1.000
_cell.length_c   1.000
_cell.angle_alpha   90.00
_cell.angle_beta   90.00
_cell.angle_gamma   90.00
#
_symmetry.space_group_name_H-M   'P 1'
#
loop_
_entity.id
_entity.type
_entity.pdbx_description
1 polymer ?
#
loop_
_entity_poly.entity_id
_entity_poly.type
_entity_poly.pdbx_seq_one_letter_code
_entity_poly.pdbx_strand_id
1 'polypeptide(L)'
;MKKKLIRIVSLVMTAMLALGLFSGCSLGIFSDMGILVTDNQRDMQQVVAEVNLGKDKTSLEESFSLLSEELNSTVADQLDKVLTTDEIYKRDLVAYFMSYGYNYYSQNNSYTATFEQVMQDLVDRKIMSQFATVYYLNAGEVLVDRDNVTIKDGYVDVSGTDGMKMNGEISLDGYLSAIEGKTGDEAAVAGYSYLLTDAEIKYATYVIMVSVNSAIDSYEEDYIKAEDETTSSTETRTTPTGANTLPDGYYPTKEDGSIDYAIYTGANSASECGEYEKKEGSTSYTRSRAYAQFIHALRENYLIGEDEKDVTDVTALSYFTTELKSQLEQMLINKFYATLAYKAAQTMSATTLQESYQTLLNSQEASTESSSFTTTMDSLSDTSFVVYSPKNRKFGFVYNILLPFNTNQTKLLDSIRYTDGTKEYYAARNTNAGLLSSIEAKDQRASWFNGSEDYSFEATGDYYKNAYNSAEGKTNYLFFKDSYVENGEGIERYAGKYPFNGTAEKKDDGTYKLTYNLLDIDGFIDEMESYIGYVTENSSVASGKYYSGTLDNLAQWNAADKESSTFYSVTADYFPKDANGVIDQSANIYYKGSVSNLGFTADGALDKTTNSYKVISAVNELMFAYSTDTGCLNSYLGYSIAAKEEATSYVAEFEYAAQQAVNDGAGVGNYYVVATDYGWHIIYVSFVYTGGEVYGGFDYNERNTEGTFSYYFYQSKKSSTVTEYGNNKETMIRYNANNDTVVTLHKDRYEDLLNIA
;
A
#
# COMPACT_ATOMS: atom_id res chain seq x y z
N MET A 1 -6.72 -0.88 -7.59
CA MET A 1 -5.66 -0.98 -8.63
C MET A 1 -5.58 0.23 -9.58
N LYS A 2 -6.69 0.87 -10.02
CA LYS A 2 -6.62 2.09 -10.85
C LYS A 2 -6.09 3.36 -10.12
N LYS A 3 -6.32 3.49 -8.80
CA LYS A 3 -5.79 4.63 -8.00
C LYS A 3 -4.25 4.73 -8.01
N LYS A 4 -3.55 3.58 -8.05
CA LYS A 4 -2.07 3.54 -8.19
C LYS A 4 -1.59 3.97 -9.57
N LEU A 5 -2.39 3.80 -10.63
CA LEU A 5 -2.02 4.19 -11.99
C LEU A 5 -2.01 5.72 -12.18
N ILE A 6 -2.84 6.45 -11.42
CA ILE A 6 -2.98 7.91 -11.52
C ILE A 6 -1.86 8.65 -10.76
N ARG A 7 -1.32 8.07 -9.68
CA ARG A 7 -0.13 8.60 -8.97
C ARG A 7 1.16 8.50 -9.80
N ILE A 8 1.21 7.57 -10.75
CA ILE A 8 2.35 7.47 -11.67
C ILE A 8 2.47 8.75 -12.51
N VAL A 9 1.36 9.48 -12.77
CA VAL A 9 1.33 10.77 -13.53
C VAL A 9 2.31 11.81 -13.01
N SER A 10 2.49 11.93 -11.70
CA SER A 10 3.35 12.96 -11.11
C SER A 10 4.84 12.57 -11.03
N LEU A 11 5.16 11.27 -10.97
CA LEU A 11 6.54 10.76 -10.90
C LEU A 11 7.25 10.71 -12.26
N VAL A 12 6.51 10.88 -13.35
CA VAL A 12 7.03 10.53 -14.67
C VAL A 12 7.65 11.70 -15.44
N MET A 13 7.27 12.96 -15.16
CA MET A 13 8.09 14.10 -15.63
C MET A 13 9.44 14.17 -14.92
N THR A 14 9.49 13.75 -13.66
CA THR A 14 10.74 13.52 -12.93
C THR A 14 11.60 12.45 -13.58
N ALA A 15 11.00 11.32 -14.00
CA ALA A 15 11.72 10.25 -14.69
C ALA A 15 12.35 10.73 -16.02
N MET A 16 11.74 11.67 -16.75
CA MET A 16 12.33 12.21 -17.98
C MET A 16 13.55 13.09 -17.77
N LEU A 17 13.52 13.93 -16.73
CA LEU A 17 14.68 14.75 -16.35
C LEU A 17 15.77 13.88 -15.72
N ALA A 18 15.39 12.94 -14.84
CA ALA A 18 16.29 12.01 -14.15
C ALA A 18 17.00 11.02 -15.09
N LEU A 19 16.33 10.49 -16.12
CA LEU A 19 16.93 9.56 -17.08
C LEU A 19 17.91 10.20 -18.06
N GLY A 20 18.22 11.50 -17.94
CA GLY A 20 19.10 12.19 -18.88
C GLY A 20 18.59 12.13 -20.33
N LEU A 21 17.30 11.84 -20.53
CA LEU A 21 16.69 11.72 -21.87
C LEU A 21 16.70 13.06 -22.62
N PHE A 22 16.98 14.15 -21.92
CA PHE A 22 17.28 15.45 -22.51
C PHE A 22 18.77 15.84 -22.49
N SER A 23 19.61 15.24 -21.63
CA SER A 23 21.05 15.54 -21.58
C SER A 23 21.88 14.71 -22.56
N GLY A 24 21.36 13.58 -23.05
CA GLY A 24 21.94 12.78 -24.14
C GLY A 24 21.29 13.02 -25.51
N CYS A 25 20.13 13.69 -25.54
CA CYS A 25 19.47 14.08 -26.77
C CYS A 25 19.76 15.55 -27.07
N SER A 26 20.90 15.85 -27.72
CA SER A 26 20.68 16.58 -28.97
C SER A 26 19.64 15.74 -29.71
N LEU A 27 18.54 16.30 -30.21
CA LEU A 27 17.56 15.65 -31.09
C LEU A 27 18.27 14.89 -32.24
N GLY A 28 18.89 13.78 -31.92
CA GLY A 28 20.02 13.17 -32.61
C GLY A 28 19.59 11.85 -33.23
N ILE A 29 18.73 11.16 -32.50
CA ILE A 29 17.84 10.13 -33.04
C ILE A 29 16.87 10.76 -34.08
N PHE A 30 16.51 12.04 -33.94
CA PHE A 30 15.71 12.76 -34.93
C PHE A 30 16.54 13.52 -35.99
N SER A 31 17.79 13.93 -35.70
CA SER A 31 18.66 14.58 -36.68
C SER A 31 19.19 13.59 -37.72
N ASP A 32 19.41 12.33 -37.35
CA ASP A 32 19.79 11.27 -38.29
C ASP A 32 18.63 10.83 -39.20
N MET A 33 17.41 11.31 -38.97
CA MET A 33 16.22 11.03 -39.79
C MET A 33 15.84 12.13 -40.80
N GLY A 34 16.68 13.15 -40.99
CA GLY A 34 16.61 14.02 -42.17
C GLY A 34 15.42 14.98 -42.24
N ILE A 35 14.84 15.40 -41.11
CA ILE A 35 13.79 16.42 -41.08
C ILE A 35 14.41 17.77 -40.71
N LEU A 36 14.68 18.59 -41.73
CA LEU A 36 15.01 20.00 -41.57
C LEU A 36 13.76 20.77 -41.11
N VAL A 37 13.59 21.00 -39.81
CA VAL A 37 12.85 22.17 -39.32
C VAL A 37 13.89 23.14 -38.76
N THR A 38 13.98 24.32 -39.37
CA THR A 38 15.01 25.34 -39.10
C THR A 38 14.86 26.06 -37.75
N ASP A 39 13.89 25.66 -36.92
CA ASP A 39 13.60 26.22 -35.60
C ASP A 39 12.81 25.20 -34.74
N ASN A 40 13.51 24.38 -33.97
CA ASN A 40 12.92 23.34 -33.10
C ASN A 40 12.06 23.93 -31.97
N GLN A 41 12.36 25.15 -31.52
CA GLN A 41 11.55 25.85 -30.53
C GLN A 41 10.16 26.13 -31.09
N ARG A 42 10.12 26.71 -32.29
CA ARG A 42 8.88 27.07 -32.96
C ARG A 42 8.05 25.84 -33.32
N ASP A 43 8.67 24.68 -33.50
CA ASP A 43 7.99 23.42 -33.75
C ASP A 43 7.32 22.86 -32.49
N MET A 44 8.03 22.82 -31.36
CA MET A 44 7.50 22.31 -30.09
C MET A 44 6.41 23.20 -29.47
N GLN A 45 6.42 24.50 -29.79
CA GLN A 45 5.40 25.48 -29.40
C GLN A 45 4.16 25.48 -30.30
N GLN A 46 4.06 24.59 -31.29
CA GLN A 46 2.86 24.50 -32.12
C GLN A 46 1.68 23.96 -31.31
N VAL A 47 0.54 24.64 -31.38
CA VAL A 47 -0.74 24.14 -30.89
C VAL A 47 -1.16 22.98 -31.78
N VAL A 48 -1.24 21.77 -31.24
CA VAL A 48 -1.59 20.53 -31.97
C VAL A 48 -3.05 20.13 -31.78
N ALA A 49 -3.70 20.64 -30.73
CA ALA A 49 -5.14 20.54 -30.52
C ALA A 49 -5.68 21.71 -29.72
N GLU A 50 -6.95 22.05 -29.94
CA GLU A 50 -7.71 23.06 -29.19
C GLU A 50 -8.98 22.41 -28.64
N VAL A 51 -9.32 22.69 -27.37
CA VAL A 51 -10.53 22.17 -26.70
C VAL A 51 -11.33 23.29 -26.06
N ASN A 52 -12.62 23.39 -26.38
CA ASN A 52 -13.54 24.34 -25.76
C ASN A 52 -14.98 23.80 -25.72
N LEU A 53 -15.39 23.27 -24.56
CA LEU A 53 -16.75 22.77 -24.32
C LEU A 53 -17.83 23.84 -24.44
N GLY A 54 -17.49 25.12 -24.22
CA GLY A 54 -18.42 26.24 -24.32
C GLY A 54 -18.92 26.51 -25.74
N LYS A 55 -18.24 25.97 -26.76
CA LYS A 55 -18.66 26.07 -28.17
C LYS A 55 -19.84 25.16 -28.51
N ASP A 56 -20.12 24.14 -27.71
CA ASP A 56 -21.24 23.21 -27.94
C ASP A 56 -22.10 23.02 -26.69
N LYS A 57 -23.05 23.93 -26.52
CA LYS A 57 -24.01 23.87 -25.42
C LYS A 57 -24.86 22.60 -25.47
N THR A 58 -25.13 22.03 -26.64
CA THR A 58 -25.98 20.83 -26.77
C THR A 58 -25.27 19.62 -26.18
N SER A 59 -24.02 19.38 -26.61
CA SER A 59 -23.19 18.29 -26.06
C SER A 59 -22.99 18.42 -24.55
N LEU A 60 -22.85 19.65 -24.05
CA LEU A 60 -22.74 19.93 -22.62
C LEU A 60 -24.05 19.56 -21.88
N GLU A 61 -25.22 20.02 -22.35
CA GLU A 61 -26.53 19.70 -21.77
C GLU A 61 -26.82 18.18 -21.78
N GLU A 62 -26.46 17.48 -22.86
CA GLU A 62 -26.55 16.02 -22.93
C GLU A 62 -25.66 15.35 -21.88
N SER A 63 -24.44 15.86 -21.67
CA SER A 63 -23.51 15.34 -20.66
C SER A 63 -24.01 15.54 -19.22
N PHE A 64 -24.69 16.66 -18.93
CA PHE A 64 -25.39 16.87 -17.64
C PHE A 64 -26.54 15.88 -17.46
N SER A 65 -27.32 15.63 -18.52
CA SER A 65 -28.44 14.70 -18.50
C SER A 65 -28.01 13.26 -18.16
N LEU A 66 -26.80 12.85 -18.57
CA LEU A 66 -26.22 11.54 -18.19
C LEU A 66 -26.07 11.35 -16.68
N LEU A 67 -25.91 12.45 -15.94
CA LEU A 67 -25.76 12.49 -14.48
C LEU A 67 -27.08 12.78 -13.77
N SER A 68 -28.20 12.83 -14.52
CA SER A 68 -29.52 13.23 -14.05
C SER A 68 -29.56 14.65 -13.48
N GLU A 69 -28.77 15.54 -14.08
CA GLU A 69 -28.69 16.96 -13.73
C GLU A 69 -29.11 17.84 -14.93
N GLU A 70 -29.51 19.06 -14.65
CA GLU A 70 -29.80 20.08 -15.67
C GLU A 70 -28.79 21.23 -15.58
N LEU A 71 -28.37 21.76 -16.74
CA LEU A 71 -27.50 22.93 -16.82
C LEU A 71 -28.30 24.20 -16.52
N ASN A 72 -27.96 24.88 -15.43
CA ASN A 72 -28.54 26.12 -14.96
C ASN A 72 -28.31 27.24 -16.00
N SER A 73 -29.38 27.94 -16.35
CA SER A 73 -29.34 29.02 -17.34
C SER A 73 -28.35 30.13 -16.99
N THR A 74 -28.14 30.44 -15.71
CA THR A 74 -27.20 31.49 -15.27
C THR A 74 -25.74 31.12 -15.60
N VAL A 75 -25.38 29.85 -15.43
CA VAL A 75 -24.05 29.34 -15.82
C VAL A 75 -23.98 29.21 -17.35
N ALA A 76 -25.03 28.68 -17.96
CA ALA A 76 -25.10 28.49 -19.41
C ALA A 76 -24.94 29.80 -20.20
N ASP A 77 -25.47 30.92 -19.68
CA ASP A 77 -25.43 32.24 -20.31
C ASP A 77 -24.06 32.95 -20.15
N GLN A 78 -23.14 32.38 -19.38
CA GLN A 78 -21.81 32.93 -19.09
C GLN A 78 -20.68 31.93 -19.41
N LEU A 79 -20.96 30.86 -20.19
CA LEU A 79 -19.99 29.83 -20.53
C LEU A 79 -18.74 30.39 -21.22
N ASP A 80 -18.88 31.45 -22.01
CA ASP A 80 -17.78 32.14 -22.70
C ASP A 80 -16.80 32.84 -21.74
N LYS A 81 -17.23 33.12 -20.51
CA LYS A 81 -16.38 33.68 -19.45
C LYS A 81 -15.80 32.61 -18.52
N VAL A 82 -16.45 31.45 -18.45
CA VAL A 82 -16.02 30.32 -17.61
C VAL A 82 -15.04 29.42 -18.35
N LEU A 83 -15.32 29.16 -19.63
CA LEU A 83 -14.58 28.25 -20.49
C LEU A 83 -13.85 29.04 -21.58
N THR A 84 -12.52 28.96 -21.54
CA THR A 84 -11.65 29.44 -22.61
C THR A 84 -11.18 28.27 -23.47
N THR A 85 -10.66 28.57 -24.67
CA THR A 85 -10.00 27.55 -25.47
C THR A 85 -8.73 27.10 -24.76
N ASP A 86 -8.66 25.82 -24.41
CA ASP A 86 -7.44 25.18 -23.93
C ASP A 86 -6.63 24.68 -25.13
N GLU A 87 -5.38 25.14 -25.21
CA GLU A 87 -4.42 24.71 -26.22
C GLU A 87 -3.59 23.53 -25.68
N ILE A 88 -3.41 22.51 -26.52
CA ILE A 88 -2.45 21.43 -26.30
C ILE A 88 -1.28 21.67 -27.23
N TYR A 89 -0.07 21.78 -26.69
CA TYR A 89 1.14 22.00 -27.47
C TYR A 89 1.81 20.69 -27.86
N LYS A 90 2.56 20.69 -28.97
CA LYS A 90 3.33 19.53 -29.42
C LYS A 90 4.28 19.00 -28.35
N ARG A 91 4.85 19.90 -27.54
CA ARG A 91 5.67 19.56 -26.38
C ARG A 91 4.91 18.71 -25.34
N ASP A 92 3.64 19.02 -25.07
CA ASP A 92 2.83 18.28 -24.10
C ASP A 92 2.58 16.85 -24.58
N LEU A 93 2.34 16.67 -25.88
CA LEU A 93 2.23 15.38 -26.55
C LEU A 93 3.52 14.54 -26.42
N VAL A 94 4.69 15.16 -26.67
CA VAL A 94 5.99 14.48 -26.54
C VAL A 94 6.30 14.11 -25.09
N ALA A 95 6.08 15.03 -24.15
CA ALA A 95 6.29 14.77 -22.73
C ALA A 95 5.39 13.64 -22.23
N TYR A 96 4.10 13.65 -22.59
CA TYR A 96 3.20 12.58 -22.20
C TYR A 96 3.57 11.23 -22.87
N PHE A 97 4.04 11.23 -24.12
CA PHE A 97 4.57 10.03 -24.77
C PHE A 97 5.80 9.47 -24.05
N MET A 98 6.78 10.31 -23.70
CA MET A 98 7.95 9.86 -22.95
C MET A 98 7.56 9.29 -21.58
N SER A 99 6.42 9.73 -21.05
CA SER A 99 5.88 9.24 -19.79
C SER A 99 5.20 7.87 -19.89
N TYR A 100 4.25 7.76 -20.82
CA TYR A 100 3.28 6.66 -20.88
C TYR A 100 3.30 5.93 -22.21
N GLY A 101 3.80 6.59 -23.24
CA GLY A 101 3.84 6.10 -24.61
C GLY A 101 4.61 4.79 -24.75
N TYR A 102 5.64 4.52 -23.95
CA TYR A 102 6.33 3.23 -24.03
C TYR A 102 5.41 2.04 -23.68
N ASN A 103 4.53 2.20 -22.69
CA ASN A 103 3.56 1.15 -22.32
C ASN A 103 2.49 0.96 -23.41
N TYR A 104 2.05 2.04 -24.05
CA TYR A 104 1.13 2.00 -25.17
C TYR A 104 1.79 1.43 -26.43
N TYR A 105 3.05 1.76 -26.69
CA TYR A 105 3.83 1.19 -27.77
C TYR A 105 4.01 -0.31 -27.59
N SER A 106 4.29 -0.78 -26.37
CA SER A 106 4.36 -2.21 -26.06
C SER A 106 3.04 -2.96 -26.32
N GLN A 107 1.90 -2.27 -26.29
CA GLN A 107 0.57 -2.85 -26.55
C GLN A 107 0.18 -2.74 -28.03
N ASN A 108 0.52 -1.63 -28.67
CA ASN A 108 0.08 -1.28 -30.01
C ASN A 108 1.11 -1.63 -31.11
N ASN A 109 2.39 -1.79 -30.76
CA ASN A 109 3.53 -1.96 -31.65
C ASN A 109 3.60 -0.91 -32.78
N SER A 110 3.14 0.32 -32.53
CA SER A 110 3.10 1.40 -33.52
C SER A 110 3.22 2.76 -32.84
N TYR A 111 4.16 3.59 -33.30
CA TYR A 111 4.26 4.98 -32.87
C TYR A 111 3.02 5.78 -33.27
N THR A 112 2.48 5.56 -34.47
CA THR A 112 1.22 6.19 -34.93
C THR A 112 0.09 5.97 -33.94
N ALA A 113 -0.24 4.70 -33.64
CA ALA A 113 -1.34 4.38 -32.73
C ALA A 113 -1.07 4.87 -31.30
N THR A 114 0.20 4.91 -30.90
CA THR A 114 0.59 5.38 -29.58
C THR A 114 0.43 6.89 -29.42
N PHE A 115 0.94 7.69 -30.36
CA PHE A 115 0.80 9.14 -30.32
C PHE A 115 -0.65 9.58 -30.55
N GLU A 116 -1.44 8.85 -31.35
CA GLU A 116 -2.88 9.09 -31.45
C GLU A 116 -3.60 8.83 -30.12
N GLN A 117 -3.25 7.76 -29.39
CA GLN A 117 -3.80 7.51 -28.05
C GLN A 117 -3.38 8.59 -27.04
N VAL A 118 -2.11 9.01 -27.04
CA VAL A 118 -1.64 10.09 -26.16
C VAL A 118 -2.36 11.40 -26.45
N MET A 119 -2.55 11.75 -27.72
CA MET A 119 -3.31 12.94 -28.10
C MET A 119 -4.75 12.86 -27.57
N GLN A 120 -5.39 11.69 -27.70
CA GLN A 120 -6.73 11.47 -27.19
C GLN A 120 -6.79 11.62 -25.66
N ASP A 121 -5.84 11.05 -24.93
CA ASP A 121 -5.75 11.20 -23.47
C ASP A 121 -5.61 12.67 -23.04
N LEU A 122 -4.82 13.47 -23.77
CA LEU A 122 -4.65 14.91 -23.50
C LEU A 122 -5.93 15.70 -23.78
N VAL A 123 -6.60 15.43 -24.90
CA VAL A 123 -7.91 16.04 -25.24
C VAL A 123 -8.95 15.68 -24.19
N ASP A 124 -9.01 14.42 -23.78
CA ASP A 124 -9.93 13.91 -22.77
C ASP A 124 -9.73 14.61 -21.42
N ARG A 125 -8.48 14.89 -21.05
CA ARG A 125 -8.14 15.62 -19.82
C ARG A 125 -8.69 17.05 -19.83
N LYS A 126 -8.57 17.74 -20.96
CA LYS A 126 -9.13 19.09 -21.15
C LYS A 126 -10.66 19.08 -21.13
N ILE A 127 -11.30 18.13 -21.81
CA ILE A 127 -12.75 17.95 -21.76
C ILE A 127 -13.20 17.74 -20.31
N MET A 128 -12.55 16.83 -19.58
CA MET A 128 -12.98 16.50 -18.23
C MET A 128 -12.77 17.61 -17.22
N SER A 129 -11.67 18.35 -17.28
CA SER A 129 -11.44 19.50 -16.41
C SER A 129 -12.43 20.64 -16.68
N GLN A 130 -12.69 20.97 -17.94
CA GLN A 130 -13.70 21.96 -18.32
C GLN A 130 -15.11 21.54 -17.88
N PHE A 131 -15.47 20.26 -18.07
CA PHE A 131 -16.76 19.74 -17.62
C PHE A 131 -16.89 19.80 -16.09
N ALA A 132 -15.85 19.39 -15.35
CA ALA A 132 -15.83 19.47 -13.89
C ALA A 132 -16.00 20.91 -13.38
N THR A 133 -15.34 21.89 -14.01
CA THR A 133 -15.50 23.31 -13.70
C THR A 133 -16.95 23.75 -13.83
N VAL A 134 -17.57 23.50 -14.98
CA VAL A 134 -18.98 23.88 -15.19
C VAL A 134 -19.90 23.12 -14.23
N TYR A 135 -19.65 21.83 -14.00
CA TYR A 135 -20.43 20.99 -13.10
C TYR A 135 -20.48 21.57 -11.68
N TYR A 136 -19.35 21.96 -11.09
CA TYR A 136 -19.33 22.50 -9.73
C TYR A 136 -19.94 23.91 -9.66
N LEU A 137 -19.72 24.75 -10.67
CA LEU A 137 -20.38 26.07 -10.74
C LEU A 137 -21.90 25.93 -10.89
N ASN A 138 -22.35 24.90 -11.61
CA ASN A 138 -23.75 24.57 -11.77
C ASN A 138 -24.40 24.08 -10.46
N ALA A 139 -23.70 23.19 -9.75
CA ALA A 139 -24.16 22.62 -8.48
C ALA A 139 -24.13 23.64 -7.34
N GLY A 140 -23.20 24.61 -7.38
CA GLY A 140 -22.98 25.58 -6.31
C GLY A 140 -22.25 24.99 -5.09
N GLU A 141 -21.78 23.75 -5.20
CA GLU A 141 -21.03 23.05 -4.17
C GLU A 141 -20.18 21.91 -4.76
N VAL A 142 -19.22 21.43 -3.98
CA VAL A 142 -18.44 20.23 -4.26
C VAL A 142 -18.85 19.14 -3.27
N LEU A 143 -19.48 18.09 -3.78
CA LEU A 143 -19.85 16.88 -3.02
C LEU A 143 -19.11 15.66 -3.58
N VAL A 144 -18.35 15.00 -2.73
CA VAL A 144 -17.43 13.92 -3.11
C VAL A 144 -17.58 12.73 -2.18
N ASP A 145 -17.18 11.55 -2.64
CA ASP A 145 -17.25 10.34 -1.83
C ASP A 145 -16.09 10.26 -0.82
N ARG A 146 -16.43 10.02 0.45
CA ARG A 146 -15.49 9.99 1.59
C ARG A 146 -14.29 9.07 1.36
N ASP A 147 -14.48 7.95 0.68
CA ASP A 147 -13.45 6.91 0.49
C ASP A 147 -12.70 7.06 -0.85
N ASN A 148 -13.12 8.02 -1.68
CA ASN A 148 -12.46 8.35 -2.95
C ASN A 148 -11.80 9.72 -2.93
N VAL A 149 -11.88 10.44 -1.82
CA VAL A 149 -11.06 11.61 -1.54
C VAL A 149 -9.82 11.18 -0.78
N THR A 150 -8.68 11.59 -1.31
CA THR A 150 -7.38 11.31 -0.72
C THR A 150 -7.04 12.30 0.40
N ILE A 151 -7.32 13.59 0.21
CA ILE A 151 -7.03 14.67 1.16
C ILE A 151 -8.34 15.15 1.76
N LYS A 152 -8.60 14.80 3.02
CA LYS A 152 -9.87 15.11 3.71
C LYS A 152 -9.90 16.51 4.32
N ASP A 153 -8.76 17.15 4.49
CA ASP A 153 -8.67 18.52 5.01
C ASP A 153 -9.38 19.50 4.08
N GLY A 154 -10.23 20.36 4.65
CA GLY A 154 -11.08 21.27 3.87
C GLY A 154 -12.45 20.69 3.50
N TYR A 155 -12.80 19.51 4.01
CA TYR A 155 -14.12 18.90 3.85
C TYR A 155 -14.85 18.67 5.17
N VAL A 156 -16.18 18.57 5.10
CA VAL A 156 -17.06 18.19 6.21
C VAL A 156 -17.93 17.01 5.80
N ASP A 157 -18.03 16.00 6.67
CA ASP A 157 -18.89 14.85 6.45
C ASP A 157 -20.37 15.23 6.34
N VAL A 158 -21.05 14.67 5.34
CA VAL A 158 -22.50 14.76 5.21
C VAL A 158 -23.12 13.61 6.02
N SER A 159 -23.80 13.95 7.10
CA SER A 159 -24.35 12.97 8.04
C SER A 159 -25.31 11.98 7.35
N GLY A 160 -25.12 10.69 7.62
CA GLY A 160 -25.96 9.62 7.09
C GLY A 160 -25.67 9.22 5.64
N THR A 161 -24.74 9.89 4.96
CA THR A 161 -24.31 9.56 3.60
C THR A 161 -22.82 9.21 3.56
N ASP A 162 -22.38 8.76 2.38
CA ASP A 162 -20.96 8.49 2.09
C ASP A 162 -20.27 9.74 1.53
N GLY A 163 -20.95 10.89 1.58
CA GLY A 163 -20.50 12.13 0.99
C GLY A 163 -19.73 13.00 1.99
N MET A 164 -18.79 13.75 1.45
CA MET A 164 -18.15 14.89 2.08
C MET A 164 -18.41 16.14 1.25
N LYS A 165 -18.63 17.26 1.91
CA LYS A 165 -18.82 18.56 1.28
C LYS A 165 -17.58 19.43 1.47
N MET A 166 -17.08 20.04 0.40
CA MET A 166 -15.98 20.99 0.50
C MET A 166 -16.43 22.24 1.27
N ASN A 167 -15.55 22.78 2.09
CA ASN A 167 -15.78 24.02 2.81
C ASN A 167 -15.90 25.21 1.84
N GLY A 168 -16.80 26.14 2.16
CA GLY A 168 -17.08 27.31 1.33
C GLY A 168 -18.25 27.10 0.36
N GLU A 169 -18.76 28.21 -0.16
CA GLU A 169 -19.79 28.21 -1.21
C GLU A 169 -19.12 28.33 -2.58
N ILE A 170 -19.58 27.54 -3.55
CA ILE A 170 -19.15 27.69 -4.95
C ILE A 170 -20.19 28.56 -5.65
N SER A 171 -19.72 29.64 -6.27
CA SER A 171 -20.55 30.53 -7.06
C SER A 171 -19.84 30.98 -8.32
N LEU A 172 -20.62 31.29 -9.35
CA LEU A 172 -20.13 31.85 -10.61
C LEU A 172 -19.41 33.19 -10.37
N ASP A 173 -19.97 34.10 -9.58
CA ASP A 173 -19.38 35.40 -9.30
C ASP A 173 -18.04 35.28 -8.56
N GLY A 174 -17.93 34.36 -7.59
CA GLY A 174 -16.68 34.12 -6.89
C GLY A 174 -15.62 33.50 -7.80
N TYR A 175 -16.01 32.59 -8.71
CA TYR A 175 -15.09 32.03 -9.70
C TYR A 175 -14.57 33.09 -10.68
N LEU A 176 -15.48 33.91 -11.23
CA LEU A 176 -15.11 35.00 -12.13
C LEU A 176 -14.21 36.03 -11.45
N SER A 177 -14.45 36.30 -10.16
CA SER A 177 -13.59 37.16 -9.33
C SER A 177 -12.20 36.54 -9.11
N ALA A 178 -12.12 35.21 -8.94
CA ALA A 178 -10.85 34.51 -8.76
C ALA A 178 -9.96 34.61 -10.00
N ILE A 179 -10.54 34.57 -11.20
CA ILE A 179 -9.79 34.66 -12.48
C ILE A 179 -9.63 36.10 -13.01
N GLU A 180 -10.26 37.09 -12.38
CA GLU A 180 -10.24 38.47 -12.85
C GLU A 180 -8.81 39.02 -13.01
N GLY A 181 -8.54 39.64 -14.16
CA GLY A 181 -7.24 40.25 -14.48
C GLY A 181 -6.13 39.25 -14.83
N LYS A 182 -6.39 37.94 -14.83
CA LYS A 182 -5.43 36.89 -15.19
C LYS A 182 -5.67 36.40 -16.61
N THR A 183 -4.64 35.82 -17.25
CA THR A 183 -4.72 35.27 -18.60
C THR A 183 -3.92 33.97 -18.72
N GLY A 184 -4.27 33.11 -19.69
CA GLY A 184 -3.53 31.87 -19.94
C GLY A 184 -3.46 30.96 -18.71
N ASP A 185 -2.27 30.47 -18.40
CA ASP A 185 -2.05 29.53 -17.29
C ASP A 185 -2.36 30.12 -15.92
N GLU A 186 -2.16 31.42 -15.70
CA GLU A 186 -2.49 32.08 -14.43
C GLU A 186 -4.00 32.07 -14.16
N ALA A 187 -4.81 32.25 -15.20
CA ALA A 187 -6.27 32.18 -15.09
C ALA A 187 -6.72 30.74 -14.82
N ALA A 188 -6.11 29.75 -15.49
CA ALA A 188 -6.40 28.33 -15.27
C ALA A 188 -6.04 27.89 -13.84
N VAL A 189 -4.85 28.25 -13.35
CA VAL A 189 -4.41 27.97 -11.97
C VAL A 189 -5.40 28.56 -10.96
N ALA A 190 -5.80 29.83 -11.14
CA ALA A 190 -6.75 30.47 -10.24
C ALA A 190 -8.15 29.81 -10.29
N GLY A 191 -8.62 29.45 -11.49
CA GLY A 191 -9.90 28.78 -11.69
C GLY A 191 -9.95 27.40 -11.05
N TYR A 192 -8.92 26.56 -11.27
CA TYR A 192 -8.83 25.25 -10.62
C TYR A 192 -8.68 25.38 -9.11
N SER A 193 -7.85 26.30 -8.62
CA SER A 193 -7.66 26.53 -7.19
C SER A 193 -8.95 26.90 -6.48
N TYR A 194 -9.84 27.68 -7.10
CA TYR A 194 -11.14 28.04 -6.52
C TYR A 194 -12.06 26.83 -6.27
N LEU A 195 -11.85 25.73 -7.00
CA LEU A 195 -12.62 24.49 -6.90
C LEU A 195 -11.92 23.40 -6.08
N LEU A 196 -10.75 23.70 -5.52
CA LEU A 196 -9.93 22.82 -4.70
C LEU A 196 -9.83 23.38 -3.27
N THR A 197 -9.50 22.53 -2.32
CA THR A 197 -9.17 22.93 -0.94
C THR A 197 -7.73 23.44 -0.86
N ASP A 198 -7.42 24.24 0.16
CA ASP A 198 -6.05 24.69 0.43
C ASP A 198 -5.08 23.51 0.60
N ALA A 199 -5.54 22.41 1.23
CA ALA A 199 -4.71 21.23 1.44
C ALA A 199 -4.39 20.50 0.12
N GLU A 200 -5.35 20.43 -0.79
CA GLU A 200 -5.12 19.89 -2.13
C GLU A 200 -4.14 20.76 -2.94
N ILE A 201 -4.28 22.09 -2.88
CA ILE A 201 -3.35 23.02 -3.56
C ILE A 201 -1.93 22.87 -2.99
N LYS A 202 -1.80 22.75 -1.67
CA LYS A 202 -0.50 22.51 -1.02
C LYS A 202 0.10 21.17 -1.42
N TYR A 203 -0.69 20.11 -1.47
CA TYR A 203 -0.23 18.81 -1.95
C TYR A 203 0.23 18.86 -3.41
N ALA A 204 -0.52 19.50 -4.31
CA ALA A 204 -0.10 19.71 -5.71
C ALA A 204 1.25 20.42 -5.79
N THR A 205 1.42 21.47 -4.97
CA THR A 205 2.67 22.24 -4.89
C THR A 205 3.83 21.39 -4.39
N TYR A 206 3.62 20.63 -3.32
CA TYR A 206 4.61 19.70 -2.75
C TYR A 206 5.07 18.65 -3.77
N VAL A 207 4.12 18.05 -4.50
CA VAL A 207 4.42 17.04 -5.53
C VAL A 207 5.37 17.60 -6.61
N ILE A 208 5.20 18.87 -6.99
CA ILE A 208 6.11 19.53 -7.95
C ILE A 208 7.49 19.75 -7.33
N MET A 209 7.56 20.20 -6.07
CA MET A 209 8.83 20.39 -5.38
C MET A 209 9.62 19.09 -5.26
N VAL A 210 8.96 17.98 -4.92
CA VAL A 210 9.57 16.64 -4.87
C VAL A 210 10.08 16.21 -6.24
N SER A 211 9.27 16.43 -7.29
CA SER A 211 9.66 16.16 -8.67
C SER A 211 10.93 16.93 -9.06
N VAL A 212 11.00 18.22 -8.76
CA VAL A 212 12.18 19.04 -9.05
C VAL A 212 13.40 18.56 -8.27
N ASN A 213 13.27 18.32 -6.96
CA ASN A 213 14.39 17.83 -6.15
C ASN A 213 14.90 16.48 -6.64
N SER A 214 14.00 15.57 -7.00
CA SER A 214 14.33 14.23 -7.50
C SER A 214 15.04 14.28 -8.86
N ALA A 215 14.65 15.21 -9.75
CA ALA A 215 15.34 15.44 -11.00
C ALA A 215 16.78 15.94 -10.77
N ILE A 216 16.96 16.88 -9.83
CA ILE A 216 18.29 17.39 -9.47
C ILE A 216 19.12 16.29 -8.78
N ASP A 217 18.52 15.52 -7.88
CA ASP A 217 19.16 14.38 -7.19
C ASP A 217 19.76 13.40 -8.21
N SER A 218 19.01 13.08 -9.26
CA SER A 218 19.46 12.18 -10.30
C SER A 218 20.68 12.72 -11.07
N TYR A 219 20.71 14.02 -11.41
CA TYR A 219 21.90 14.63 -11.99
C TYR A 219 23.07 14.70 -10.99
N GLU A 220 22.77 14.84 -9.70
CA GLU A 220 23.78 14.91 -8.65
C GLU A 220 24.46 13.55 -8.44
N GLU A 221 23.74 12.44 -8.58
CA GLU A 221 24.29 11.09 -8.48
C GLU A 221 25.47 10.88 -9.45
N ASP A 222 25.43 11.44 -10.66
CA ASP A 222 26.55 11.35 -11.62
C ASP A 222 27.80 12.12 -11.13
N TYR A 223 27.62 13.16 -10.32
CA TYR A 223 28.72 13.89 -9.71
C TYR A 223 29.22 13.24 -8.41
N ILE A 224 28.38 12.45 -7.73
CA ILE A 224 28.70 11.71 -6.49
C ILE A 224 29.38 10.36 -6.81
N LYS A 225 28.88 9.59 -7.79
CA LYS A 225 29.39 8.26 -8.21
C LYS A 225 30.83 8.27 -8.73
N ALA A 226 31.49 9.42 -8.80
CA ALA A 226 32.89 9.54 -9.14
C ALA A 226 33.84 9.14 -7.99
N GLU A 227 33.36 8.83 -6.77
CA GLU A 227 34.25 8.58 -5.62
C GLU A 227 34.04 7.33 -4.73
N ASP A 228 33.01 6.47 -4.83
CA ASP A 228 33.01 5.21 -4.03
C ASP A 228 32.16 4.06 -4.61
N GLU A 229 32.72 2.84 -4.59
CA GLU A 229 32.02 1.56 -4.79
C GLU A 229 31.60 1.00 -3.42
N THR A 230 30.35 1.21 -3.01
CA THR A 230 29.79 0.49 -1.85
C THR A 230 29.12 -0.81 -2.30
N THR A 231 29.49 -1.89 -1.62
CA THR A 231 29.01 -3.25 -1.85
C THR A 231 27.71 -3.48 -1.08
N SER A 232 26.56 -3.39 -1.77
CA SER A 232 25.28 -3.84 -1.23
C SER A 232 25.25 -5.36 -1.10
N SER A 233 24.78 -5.89 0.02
CA SER A 233 24.49 -7.32 0.14
C SER A 233 23.23 -7.68 -0.66
N THR A 234 23.20 -8.85 -1.29
CA THR A 234 22.09 -9.31 -2.15
C THR A 234 20.94 -9.96 -1.37
N GLU A 235 21.04 -10.05 -0.04
CA GLU A 235 20.03 -10.73 0.78
C GLU A 235 18.86 -9.78 1.05
N THR A 236 17.67 -10.14 0.56
CA THR A 236 16.43 -9.38 0.79
C THR A 236 15.50 -10.22 1.67
N ARG A 237 14.94 -9.62 2.73
CA ARG A 237 13.91 -10.25 3.57
C ARG A 237 12.56 -9.61 3.26
N THR A 238 11.54 -10.43 3.04
CA THR A 238 10.16 -10.00 2.82
C THR A 238 9.71 -9.02 3.91
N THR A 239 9.26 -7.84 3.50
CA THR A 239 8.62 -6.85 4.38
C THR A 239 7.11 -7.09 4.45
N PRO A 240 6.44 -6.60 5.51
CA PRO A 240 4.98 -6.54 5.54
C PRO A 240 4.41 -5.77 4.34
N THR A 241 3.27 -6.21 3.82
CA THR A 241 2.58 -5.48 2.75
C THR A 241 2.12 -4.12 3.26
N GLY A 242 2.50 -3.05 2.57
CA GLY A 242 2.26 -1.67 3.05
C GLY A 242 3.37 -1.13 3.98
N ALA A 243 4.48 -1.85 4.11
CA ALA A 243 5.68 -1.31 4.76
C ALA A 243 6.26 -0.13 4.00
N ASN A 244 6.74 0.86 4.75
CA ASN A 244 7.37 2.07 4.24
C ASN A 244 6.49 2.86 3.25
N THR A 245 5.18 2.88 3.49
CA THR A 245 4.24 3.65 2.67
C THR A 245 3.65 4.83 3.45
N LEU A 246 3.80 6.02 2.88
CA LEU A 246 3.09 7.22 3.31
C LEU A 246 1.63 7.18 2.82
N PRO A 247 0.69 7.84 3.54
CA PRO A 247 -0.70 7.92 3.14
C PRO A 247 -0.86 8.46 1.72
N ASP A 248 -1.97 8.09 1.10
CA ASP A 248 -2.40 8.82 -0.07
C ASP A 248 -2.62 10.30 0.34
N GLY A 249 -2.02 11.28 -0.36
CA GLY A 249 -2.20 12.71 -0.08
C GLY A 249 -1.28 13.32 0.98
N TYR A 250 -0.36 12.53 1.54
CA TYR A 250 0.60 13.05 2.52
C TYR A 250 1.54 14.10 1.92
N TYR A 251 1.79 15.16 2.69
CA TYR A 251 2.86 16.12 2.48
C TYR A 251 3.33 16.64 3.86
N PRO A 252 4.63 16.92 4.03
CA PRO A 252 5.17 17.42 5.29
C PRO A 252 4.63 18.83 5.57
N THR A 253 4.28 19.09 6.84
CA THR A 253 3.67 20.36 7.26
C THR A 253 4.31 20.92 8.52
N LYS A 254 4.48 22.24 8.55
CA LYS A 254 4.94 22.99 9.73
C LYS A 254 3.79 23.17 10.72
N GLU A 255 4.11 23.62 11.93
CA GLU A 255 3.10 23.93 12.96
C GLU A 255 2.05 24.96 12.50
N ASP A 256 2.39 25.85 11.56
CA ASP A 256 1.47 26.84 10.98
C ASP A 256 0.62 26.31 9.81
N GLY A 257 0.76 25.03 9.46
CA GLY A 257 0.07 24.36 8.36
C GLY A 257 0.64 24.68 6.97
N SER A 258 1.77 25.40 6.86
CA SER A 258 2.50 25.54 5.59
C SER A 258 3.31 24.28 5.28
N ILE A 259 3.73 24.12 4.03
CA ILE A 259 4.52 22.96 3.58
C ILE A 259 5.89 23.00 4.26
N ASP A 260 6.31 21.89 4.88
CA ASP A 260 7.66 21.72 5.44
C ASP A 260 8.60 21.01 4.47
N TYR A 261 8.74 21.61 3.30
CA TYR A 261 9.58 21.10 2.23
C TYR A 261 9.95 22.24 1.28
N ALA A 262 11.17 22.26 0.75
CA ALA A 262 11.56 23.19 -0.29
C ALA A 262 12.55 22.57 -1.29
N ILE A 263 12.72 23.26 -2.42
CA ILE A 263 13.69 22.85 -3.46
C ILE A 263 15.10 23.21 -2.97
N TYR A 264 15.96 22.21 -2.83
CA TYR A 264 17.37 22.41 -2.52
C TYR A 264 18.14 22.61 -3.82
N THR A 265 18.69 23.81 -4.04
CA THR A 265 19.45 24.14 -5.27
C THR A 265 20.96 24.12 -5.04
N GLY A 266 21.40 24.04 -3.79
CA GLY A 266 22.81 24.17 -3.39
C GLY A 266 23.25 25.61 -3.11
N ALA A 267 22.46 26.60 -3.55
CA ALA A 267 22.66 28.02 -3.19
C ALA A 267 21.97 28.38 -1.87
N ASN A 268 20.83 27.75 -1.58
CA ASN A 268 20.15 27.79 -0.28
C ASN A 268 20.70 26.73 0.68
N SER A 269 20.46 26.89 1.98
CA SER A 269 20.84 25.86 2.96
C SER A 269 19.88 24.69 2.91
N ALA A 270 20.38 23.45 2.92
CA ALA A 270 19.53 22.27 3.03
C ALA A 270 18.72 22.26 4.34
N SER A 271 19.24 22.87 5.41
CA SER A 271 18.51 23.03 6.69
C SER A 271 17.29 23.95 6.59
N GLU A 272 17.19 24.73 5.52
CA GLU A 272 16.04 25.60 5.24
C GLU A 272 15.00 24.90 4.34
N CYS A 273 15.27 23.67 3.90
CA CYS A 273 14.43 22.91 2.98
C CYS A 273 13.45 21.93 3.67
N GLY A 274 13.21 22.10 4.97
CA GLY A 274 12.29 21.26 5.74
C GLY A 274 12.73 19.79 5.74
N GLU A 275 11.79 18.90 5.43
CA GLU A 275 11.97 17.43 5.42
C GLU A 275 12.71 16.90 4.17
N TYR A 276 13.35 17.76 3.35
CA TYR A 276 14.19 17.27 2.26
C TYR A 276 15.48 16.63 2.79
N GLU A 277 15.68 15.34 2.49
CA GLU A 277 16.90 14.61 2.80
C GLU A 277 17.92 14.68 1.66
N LYS A 278 19.13 15.12 1.98
CA LYS A 278 20.24 15.15 1.02
C LYS A 278 20.70 13.74 0.67
N LYS A 279 21.04 13.53 -0.61
CA LYS A 279 21.79 12.34 -1.03
C LYS A 279 23.12 12.22 -0.27
N GLU A 280 23.51 10.99 0.04
CA GLU A 280 24.82 10.70 0.62
C GLU A 280 25.94 11.24 -0.28
N GLY A 281 26.96 11.89 0.30
CA GLY A 281 28.01 12.57 -0.45
C GLY A 281 27.62 13.92 -1.07
N SER A 282 26.35 14.35 -0.98
CA SER A 282 25.92 15.66 -1.51
C SER A 282 26.61 16.83 -0.80
N THR A 283 27.13 17.77 -1.58
CA THR A 283 27.71 19.04 -1.14
C THR A 283 27.00 20.21 -1.83
N SER A 284 27.15 21.44 -1.31
CA SER A 284 26.62 22.63 -2.00
C SER A 284 27.18 22.75 -3.43
N TYR A 285 28.40 22.27 -3.66
CA TYR A 285 29.04 22.30 -4.99
C TYR A 285 28.45 21.27 -5.96
N THR A 286 28.34 20.00 -5.56
CA THR A 286 27.72 18.95 -6.39
C THR A 286 26.26 19.31 -6.69
N ARG A 287 25.54 19.81 -5.68
CA ARG A 287 24.16 20.25 -5.84
C ARG A 287 24.00 21.41 -6.81
N SER A 288 24.80 22.47 -6.65
CA SER A 288 24.72 23.65 -7.53
C SER A 288 25.00 23.28 -9.00
N ARG A 289 25.88 22.31 -9.25
CA ARG A 289 26.14 21.80 -10.61
C ARG A 289 24.96 21.01 -11.15
N ALA A 290 24.38 20.13 -10.34
CA ALA A 290 23.18 19.36 -10.70
C ALA A 290 21.99 20.29 -10.99
N TYR A 291 21.83 21.34 -10.19
CA TYR A 291 20.82 22.37 -10.41
C TYR A 291 21.04 23.15 -11.71
N ALA A 292 22.28 23.56 -12.01
CA ALA A 292 22.61 24.21 -13.27
C ALA A 292 22.33 23.30 -14.48
N GLN A 293 22.59 21.99 -14.36
CA GLN A 293 22.25 20.99 -15.37
C GLN A 293 20.73 20.88 -15.57
N PHE A 294 19.96 20.89 -14.48
CA PHE A 294 18.50 20.92 -14.53
C PHE A 294 17.98 22.17 -15.25
N ILE A 295 18.46 23.37 -14.91
CA ILE A 295 18.08 24.61 -15.60
C ILE A 295 18.49 24.60 -17.07
N HIS A 296 19.66 24.07 -17.38
CA HIS A 296 20.10 23.91 -18.77
C HIS A 296 19.14 22.99 -19.54
N ALA A 297 18.74 21.86 -18.95
CA ALA A 297 17.74 20.97 -19.54
C ALA A 297 16.39 21.67 -19.75
N LEU A 298 15.92 22.50 -18.81
CA LEU A 298 14.69 23.27 -19.01
C LEU A 298 14.78 24.23 -20.21
N ARG A 299 15.92 24.90 -20.39
CA ARG A 299 16.15 25.82 -21.52
C ARG A 299 16.24 25.10 -22.86
N GLU A 300 17.01 24.02 -22.93
CA GLU A 300 17.17 23.22 -24.16
C GLU A 300 15.84 22.63 -24.64
N ASN A 301 14.89 22.43 -23.71
CA ASN A 301 13.55 21.91 -24.02
C ASN A 301 12.47 23.00 -24.08
N TYR A 302 12.87 24.28 -24.06
CA TYR A 302 11.97 25.42 -24.18
C TYR A 302 10.86 25.43 -23.12
N LEU A 303 11.15 24.88 -21.94
CA LEU A 303 10.24 24.86 -20.78
C LEU A 303 10.28 26.17 -19.99
N ILE A 304 11.35 26.95 -20.18
CA ILE A 304 11.48 28.34 -19.71
C ILE A 304 11.98 29.23 -20.84
N GLY A 305 11.58 30.49 -20.84
CA GLY A 305 11.97 31.49 -21.85
C GLY A 305 13.44 31.92 -21.76
N GLU A 306 14.00 32.40 -22.87
CA GLU A 306 15.35 33.01 -22.87
C GLU A 306 15.39 34.34 -22.09
N ASP A 307 14.24 34.98 -21.92
CA ASP A 307 14.04 36.19 -21.14
C ASP A 307 13.92 35.94 -19.62
N GLU A 308 13.69 34.68 -19.21
CA GLU A 308 13.75 34.22 -17.80
C GLU A 308 15.21 34.09 -17.34
N LYS A 309 15.81 35.25 -17.03
CA LYS A 309 17.23 35.36 -16.65
C LYS A 309 17.51 35.02 -15.19
N ASP A 310 16.57 35.31 -14.31
CA ASP A 310 16.67 34.94 -12.90
C ASP A 310 16.14 33.53 -12.71
N VAL A 311 17.07 32.60 -12.48
CA VAL A 311 16.81 31.18 -12.27
C VAL A 311 17.20 30.75 -10.86
N THR A 312 17.32 31.72 -9.94
CA THR A 312 17.68 31.40 -8.54
C THR A 312 16.51 30.78 -7.78
N ASP A 313 15.28 31.15 -8.15
CA ASP A 313 14.04 30.61 -7.62
C ASP A 313 13.25 29.87 -8.72
N VAL A 314 13.24 28.54 -8.66
CA VAL A 314 12.49 27.70 -9.61
C VAL A 314 11.00 27.98 -9.56
N THR A 315 10.47 28.35 -8.39
CA THR A 315 9.02 28.53 -8.19
C THR A 315 8.48 29.77 -8.90
N ALA A 316 9.36 30.70 -9.28
CA ALA A 316 9.03 31.89 -10.05
C ALA A 316 9.10 31.68 -11.58
N LEU A 317 9.57 30.51 -12.04
CA LEU A 317 9.71 30.21 -13.47
C LEU A 317 8.38 29.80 -14.10
N SER A 318 8.21 30.09 -15.39
CA SER A 318 7.02 29.69 -16.17
C SER A 318 6.78 28.18 -16.17
N TYR A 319 7.86 27.39 -16.14
CA TYR A 319 7.83 25.95 -15.94
C TYR A 319 7.01 25.56 -14.71
N PHE A 320 7.27 26.17 -13.55
CA PHE A 320 6.59 25.80 -12.31
C PHE A 320 5.09 26.12 -12.36
N THR A 321 4.70 27.25 -12.95
CA THR A 321 3.29 27.61 -13.16
C THR A 321 2.58 26.62 -14.08
N THR A 322 3.25 26.18 -15.15
CA THR A 322 2.72 25.16 -16.09
C THR A 322 2.52 23.82 -15.39
N GLU A 323 3.52 23.39 -14.61
CA GLU A 323 3.44 22.19 -13.77
C GLU A 323 2.30 22.27 -12.77
N LEU A 324 2.16 23.41 -12.10
CA LEU A 324 1.10 23.65 -11.13
C LEU A 324 -0.28 23.59 -11.78
N LYS A 325 -0.46 24.24 -12.92
CA LYS A 325 -1.70 24.12 -13.71
C LYS A 325 -2.02 22.65 -13.99
N SER A 326 -1.04 21.89 -14.47
CA SER A 326 -1.23 20.46 -14.81
C SER A 326 -1.58 19.61 -13.60
N GLN A 327 -0.92 19.83 -12.45
CA GLN A 327 -1.25 19.10 -11.22
C GLN A 327 -2.64 19.48 -10.70
N LEU A 328 -2.99 20.77 -10.66
CA LEU A 328 -4.31 21.23 -10.21
C LEU A 328 -5.44 20.75 -11.13
N GLU A 329 -5.21 20.73 -12.44
CA GLU A 329 -6.14 20.15 -13.42
C GLU A 329 -6.41 18.67 -13.09
N GLN A 330 -5.36 17.88 -12.86
CA GLN A 330 -5.49 16.48 -12.50
C GLN A 330 -6.19 16.29 -11.14
N MET A 331 -5.90 17.16 -10.17
CA MET A 331 -6.60 17.14 -8.88
C MET A 331 -8.09 17.43 -9.02
N LEU A 332 -8.47 18.40 -9.85
CA LEU A 332 -9.88 18.70 -10.14
C LEU A 332 -10.58 17.50 -10.80
N ILE A 333 -9.92 16.84 -11.74
CA ILE A 333 -10.45 15.63 -12.40
C ILE A 333 -10.64 14.49 -11.39
N ASN A 334 -9.63 14.24 -10.54
CA ASN A 334 -9.73 13.21 -9.49
C ASN A 334 -10.86 13.51 -8.50
N LYS A 335 -11.03 14.78 -8.12
CA LYS A 335 -12.14 15.24 -7.30
C LYS A 335 -13.48 15.01 -8.00
N PHE A 336 -13.57 15.25 -9.31
CA PHE A 336 -14.76 14.93 -10.08
C PHE A 336 -15.04 13.42 -10.15
N TYR A 337 -14.03 12.57 -10.24
CA TYR A 337 -14.22 11.13 -10.10
C TYR A 337 -14.73 10.73 -8.70
N ALA A 338 -14.28 11.40 -7.64
CA ALA A 338 -14.84 11.21 -6.31
C ALA A 338 -16.31 11.67 -6.23
N THR A 339 -16.72 12.68 -6.99
CA THR A 339 -18.13 13.07 -7.15
C THR A 339 -18.94 11.99 -7.87
N LEU A 340 -18.40 11.42 -8.96
CA LEU A 340 -19.05 10.29 -9.65
C LEU A 340 -19.16 9.06 -8.75
N ALA A 341 -18.14 8.80 -7.92
CA ALA A 341 -18.15 7.72 -6.93
C ALA A 341 -19.28 7.94 -5.91
N TYR A 342 -19.48 9.17 -5.46
CA TYR A 342 -20.56 9.50 -4.53
C TYR A 342 -21.93 9.24 -5.17
N LYS A 343 -22.13 9.72 -6.39
CA LYS A 343 -23.36 9.43 -7.16
C LYS A 343 -23.59 7.94 -7.36
N ALA A 344 -22.54 7.17 -7.63
CA ALA A 344 -22.62 5.71 -7.76
C ALA A 344 -23.04 5.05 -6.43
N ALA A 345 -22.43 5.46 -5.31
CA ALA A 345 -22.76 4.96 -3.98
C ALA A 345 -24.24 5.22 -3.62
N GLN A 346 -24.80 6.36 -4.02
CA GLN A 346 -26.22 6.66 -3.82
C GLN A 346 -27.18 5.69 -4.55
N THR A 347 -26.71 4.95 -5.55
CA THR A 347 -27.51 3.90 -6.20
C THR A 347 -27.57 2.59 -5.42
N MET A 348 -26.73 2.44 -4.38
CA MET A 348 -26.60 1.22 -3.59
C MET A 348 -27.56 1.23 -2.40
N SER A 349 -28.80 0.79 -2.64
CA SER A 349 -29.82 0.69 -1.60
C SER A 349 -29.51 -0.40 -0.58
N ALA A 350 -30.04 -0.25 0.65
CA ALA A 350 -29.97 -1.28 1.68
C ALA A 350 -30.50 -2.64 1.20
N THR A 351 -31.61 -2.63 0.46
CA THR A 351 -32.22 -3.84 -0.12
C THR A 351 -31.25 -4.54 -1.08
N THR A 352 -30.65 -3.81 -2.01
CA THR A 352 -29.73 -4.37 -3.02
C THR A 352 -28.49 -5.00 -2.38
N LEU A 353 -27.97 -4.38 -1.32
CA LEU A 353 -26.82 -4.90 -0.58
C LEU A 353 -27.18 -6.14 0.25
N GLN A 354 -28.35 -6.16 0.89
CA GLN A 354 -28.87 -7.33 1.60
C GLN A 354 -29.10 -8.51 0.65
N GLU A 355 -29.68 -8.28 -0.52
CA GLU A 355 -29.86 -9.31 -1.57
C GLU A 355 -28.50 -9.83 -2.08
N SER A 356 -27.52 -8.95 -2.23
CA SER A 356 -26.16 -9.32 -2.62
C SER A 356 -25.48 -10.20 -1.57
N TYR A 357 -25.65 -9.88 -0.28
CA TYR A 357 -25.19 -10.71 0.83
C TYR A 357 -25.86 -12.07 0.83
N GLN A 358 -27.19 -12.12 0.73
CA GLN A 358 -27.94 -13.38 0.72
C GLN A 358 -27.56 -14.27 -0.46
N THR A 359 -27.27 -13.68 -1.62
CA THR A 359 -26.79 -14.41 -2.80
C THR A 359 -25.43 -15.06 -2.53
N LEU A 360 -24.49 -14.33 -1.91
CA LEU A 360 -23.19 -14.88 -1.54
C LEU A 360 -23.32 -16.01 -0.52
N LEU A 361 -24.15 -15.80 0.52
CA LEU A 361 -24.44 -16.79 1.56
C LEU A 361 -24.97 -18.10 0.96
N ASN A 362 -26.01 -18.02 0.14
CA ASN A 362 -26.61 -19.18 -0.53
C ASN A 362 -25.61 -19.89 -1.46
N SER A 363 -24.76 -19.12 -2.16
CA SER A 363 -23.73 -19.68 -3.04
C SER A 363 -22.69 -20.47 -2.27
N GLN A 364 -22.24 -19.96 -1.11
CA GLN A 364 -21.25 -20.65 -0.28
C GLN A 364 -21.86 -21.88 0.41
N GLU A 365 -23.11 -21.80 0.87
CA GLU A 365 -23.82 -22.97 1.42
C GLU A 365 -23.95 -24.10 0.40
N ALA A 366 -24.16 -23.78 -0.88
CA ALA A 366 -24.19 -24.79 -1.94
C ALA A 366 -22.81 -25.35 -2.30
N SER A 367 -21.74 -24.54 -2.27
CA SER A 367 -20.40 -24.96 -2.70
C SER A 367 -19.69 -25.88 -1.69
N THR A 368 -20.04 -25.80 -0.41
CA THR A 368 -19.45 -26.66 0.65
C THR A 368 -19.71 -28.15 0.45
N GLU A 369 -20.64 -28.52 -0.43
CA GLU A 369 -20.98 -29.91 -0.77
C GLU A 369 -20.11 -30.49 -1.90
N SER A 370 -19.23 -29.69 -2.54
CA SER A 370 -18.57 -30.07 -3.81
C SER A 370 -17.06 -29.78 -3.94
N SER A 371 -16.46 -29.00 -3.04
CA SER A 371 -15.03 -28.62 -3.07
C SER A 371 -14.43 -28.56 -1.65
N SER A 372 -13.10 -28.63 -1.50
CA SER A 372 -12.45 -28.48 -0.18
C SER A 372 -12.63 -27.03 0.33
N PHE A 373 -13.30 -26.86 1.47
CA PHE A 373 -13.61 -25.55 2.06
C PHE A 373 -12.37 -24.70 2.33
N THR A 374 -11.21 -25.33 2.57
CA THR A 374 -9.91 -24.64 2.72
C THR A 374 -9.55 -23.78 1.51
N THR A 375 -9.92 -24.17 0.29
CA THR A 375 -9.72 -23.34 -0.92
C THR A 375 -10.52 -22.04 -0.86
N THR A 376 -11.73 -22.09 -0.31
CA THR A 376 -12.55 -20.88 -0.09
C THR A 376 -11.91 -20.01 1.00
N MET A 377 -11.38 -20.63 2.06
CA MET A 377 -10.65 -19.92 3.12
C MET A 377 -9.40 -19.22 2.58
N ASP A 378 -8.63 -19.86 1.71
CA ASP A 378 -7.41 -19.28 1.12
C ASP A 378 -7.69 -18.03 0.25
N SER A 379 -8.94 -17.85 -0.19
CA SER A 379 -9.35 -16.67 -0.96
C SER A 379 -9.78 -15.46 -0.10
N LEU A 380 -9.74 -15.58 1.23
CA LEU A 380 -10.15 -14.53 2.15
C LEU A 380 -9.24 -13.29 2.04
N SER A 381 -9.84 -12.12 1.93
CA SER A 381 -9.16 -10.82 1.88
C SER A 381 -10.12 -9.70 2.28
N ASP A 382 -9.66 -8.44 2.29
CA ASP A 382 -10.54 -7.28 2.54
C ASP A 382 -11.60 -7.06 1.43
N THR A 383 -11.54 -7.81 0.33
CA THR A 383 -12.53 -7.73 -0.76
C THR A 383 -13.25 -9.05 -1.02
N SER A 384 -12.87 -10.14 -0.36
CA SER A 384 -13.39 -11.49 -0.56
C SER A 384 -13.64 -12.15 0.79
N PHE A 385 -14.87 -12.58 1.06
CA PHE A 385 -15.30 -13.00 2.39
C PHE A 385 -15.82 -14.43 2.42
N VAL A 386 -15.52 -15.14 3.51
CA VAL A 386 -16.17 -16.41 3.85
C VAL A 386 -17.33 -16.10 4.80
N VAL A 387 -18.57 -16.15 4.30
CA VAL A 387 -19.78 -15.81 5.07
C VAL A 387 -20.51 -17.04 5.59
N TYR A 388 -20.16 -18.23 5.09
CA TYR A 388 -20.68 -19.52 5.54
C TYR A 388 -19.57 -20.56 5.69
N SER A 389 -19.67 -21.41 6.70
CA SER A 389 -18.79 -22.55 6.93
C SER A 389 -19.57 -23.85 7.13
N PRO A 390 -19.02 -25.03 6.76
CA PRO A 390 -19.71 -26.31 6.91
C PRO A 390 -20.14 -26.60 8.36
N LYS A 391 -21.40 -27.01 8.57
CA LYS A 391 -21.94 -27.32 9.90
C LYS A 391 -21.25 -28.55 10.51
N ASN A 392 -21.16 -28.57 11.84
CA ASN A 392 -20.57 -29.66 12.65
C ASN A 392 -19.07 -29.92 12.40
N ARG A 393 -18.36 -28.96 11.80
CA ARG A 393 -16.93 -29.05 11.53
C ARG A 393 -16.28 -27.72 11.94
N LYS A 394 -15.05 -27.77 12.44
CA LYS A 394 -14.29 -26.56 12.74
C LYS A 394 -13.11 -26.43 11.80
N PHE A 395 -12.97 -25.25 11.24
CA PHE A 395 -11.83 -24.84 10.44
C PHE A 395 -11.20 -23.63 11.08
N GLY A 396 -9.96 -23.32 10.74
CA GLY A 396 -9.33 -22.13 11.31
C GLY A 396 -8.15 -21.67 10.50
N PHE A 397 -7.60 -20.54 10.94
CA PHE A 397 -6.33 -20.04 10.44
C PHE A 397 -5.30 -20.07 11.56
N VAL A 398 -4.04 -20.33 11.17
CA VAL A 398 -2.92 -20.26 12.10
C VAL A 398 -1.76 -19.45 11.52
N TYR A 399 -1.15 -18.64 12.37
CA TYR A 399 0.21 -18.15 12.12
C TYR A 399 1.22 -19.19 12.54
N ASN A 400 2.26 -19.35 11.72
CA ASN A 400 3.33 -20.31 11.92
C ASN A 400 4.68 -19.58 11.99
N ILE A 401 5.32 -19.61 13.16
CA ILE A 401 6.70 -19.18 13.31
C ILE A 401 7.58 -20.44 13.30
N LEU A 402 8.36 -20.61 12.23
CA LEU A 402 9.34 -21.69 12.12
C LEU A 402 10.70 -21.23 12.62
N LEU A 403 11.18 -21.84 13.70
CA LEU A 403 12.55 -21.75 14.18
C LEU A 403 13.31 -22.98 13.68
N PRO A 404 14.14 -22.85 12.63
CA PRO A 404 14.64 -24.01 11.91
C PRO A 404 15.84 -24.67 12.59
N PHE A 405 16.07 -25.94 12.26
CA PHE A 405 17.38 -26.55 12.46
C PHE A 405 18.46 -25.82 11.65
N ASN A 406 19.59 -25.56 12.28
CA ASN A 406 20.80 -25.13 11.59
C ASN A 406 21.46 -26.28 10.81
N THR A 407 22.45 -25.98 9.97
CA THR A 407 23.15 -26.96 9.14
C THR A 407 23.71 -28.17 9.90
N ASN A 408 24.17 -27.99 11.15
CA ASN A 408 24.70 -29.09 11.95
C ASN A 408 23.59 -29.95 12.52
N GLN A 409 22.50 -29.34 12.96
CA GLN A 409 21.30 -30.02 13.42
C GLN A 409 20.64 -30.82 12.29
N THR A 410 20.54 -30.26 11.08
CA THR A 410 20.04 -31.00 9.90
C THR A 410 20.88 -32.24 9.62
N LYS A 411 22.21 -32.13 9.66
CA LYS A 411 23.11 -33.29 9.50
C LYS A 411 22.95 -34.33 10.61
N LEU A 412 22.72 -33.88 11.85
CA LEU A 412 22.46 -34.77 12.97
C LEU A 412 21.11 -35.49 12.81
N LEU A 413 20.07 -34.77 12.35
CA LEU A 413 18.77 -35.35 12.03
C LEU A 413 18.89 -36.42 10.95
N ASP A 414 19.62 -36.15 9.87
CA ASP A 414 19.87 -37.11 8.79
C ASP A 414 20.50 -38.42 9.28
N SER A 415 21.29 -38.39 10.37
CA SER A 415 21.89 -39.59 10.96
C SER A 415 20.88 -40.53 11.63
N ILE A 416 19.70 -40.02 12.01
CA ILE A 416 18.61 -40.78 12.62
C ILE A 416 17.39 -40.97 11.70
N ARG A 417 17.38 -40.32 10.51
CA ARG A 417 16.28 -40.33 9.53
C ARG A 417 16.04 -41.66 8.81
N TYR A 418 16.91 -42.65 8.93
CA TYR A 418 16.71 -43.97 8.31
C TYR A 418 15.47 -44.72 8.85
N THR A 419 14.89 -44.24 9.96
CA THR A 419 13.63 -44.73 10.55
C THR A 419 12.51 -43.66 10.52
N ASP A 420 12.58 -42.68 9.63
CA ASP A 420 11.57 -41.61 9.55
C ASP A 420 10.13 -42.18 9.46
N GLY A 421 9.20 -41.48 10.11
CA GLY A 421 7.80 -41.92 10.25
C GLY A 421 7.57 -43.09 11.22
N THR A 422 8.54 -43.44 12.08
CA THR A 422 8.39 -44.47 13.13
C THR A 422 8.34 -43.86 14.53
N LYS A 423 7.80 -44.64 15.49
CA LYS A 423 7.74 -44.23 16.90
C LYS A 423 9.13 -44.06 17.53
N GLU A 424 10.09 -44.89 17.12
CA GLU A 424 11.48 -44.81 17.56
C GLU A 424 12.16 -43.53 17.06
N TYR A 425 11.86 -43.13 15.83
CA TYR A 425 12.39 -41.91 15.25
C TYR A 425 11.94 -40.65 16.01
N TYR A 426 10.64 -40.50 16.27
CA TYR A 426 10.12 -39.33 16.98
C TYR A 426 10.69 -39.23 18.40
N ALA A 427 10.78 -40.36 19.12
CA ALA A 427 11.43 -40.39 20.41
C ALA A 427 12.91 -39.98 20.31
N ALA A 428 13.66 -40.57 19.38
CA ALA A 428 15.08 -40.25 19.19
C ALA A 428 15.31 -38.77 18.81
N ARG A 429 14.47 -38.20 17.95
CA ARG A 429 14.53 -36.78 17.57
C ARG A 429 14.28 -35.88 18.79
N ASN A 430 13.21 -36.16 19.54
CA ASN A 430 12.78 -35.32 20.65
C ASN A 430 13.76 -35.36 21.83
N THR A 431 14.40 -36.50 22.10
CA THR A 431 15.32 -36.65 23.23
C THR A 431 16.79 -36.33 22.91
N ASN A 432 17.14 -36.08 21.64
CA ASN A 432 18.52 -35.77 21.27
C ASN A 432 18.88 -34.34 21.66
N ALA A 433 19.80 -34.19 22.62
CA ALA A 433 20.24 -32.90 23.13
C ALA A 433 20.83 -31.95 22.07
N GLY A 434 21.34 -32.50 20.96
CA GLY A 434 21.92 -31.72 19.86
C GLY A 434 20.91 -31.25 18.81
N LEU A 435 19.63 -31.63 18.92
CA LEU A 435 18.57 -31.24 17.98
C LEU A 435 17.73 -30.11 18.57
N LEU A 436 16.51 -30.41 19.03
CA LEU A 436 15.48 -29.42 19.37
C LEU A 436 15.87 -28.51 20.54
N SER A 437 16.50 -29.03 21.58
CA SER A 437 16.97 -28.22 22.74
C SER A 437 18.19 -27.35 22.43
N SER A 438 18.84 -27.55 21.28
CA SER A 438 19.98 -26.74 20.82
C SER A 438 19.59 -25.70 19.77
N ILE A 439 18.30 -25.54 19.44
CA ILE A 439 17.85 -24.50 18.51
C ILE A 439 17.99 -23.14 19.19
N GLU A 440 18.64 -22.21 18.49
CA GLU A 440 18.80 -20.82 18.89
C GLU A 440 18.03 -19.92 17.90
N ALA A 441 16.91 -19.37 18.36
CA ALA A 441 16.11 -18.42 17.61
C ALA A 441 16.91 -17.13 17.40
N LYS A 442 17.07 -16.76 16.13
CA LYS A 442 17.81 -15.57 15.70
C LYS A 442 16.86 -14.64 14.96
N ASP A 443 16.90 -13.35 15.30
CA ASP A 443 16.20 -12.32 14.52
C ASP A 443 16.78 -12.27 13.10
N GLN A 444 15.92 -12.36 12.11
CA GLN A 444 16.27 -12.49 10.70
C GLN A 444 16.26 -11.15 9.95
N ARG A 445 15.90 -10.03 10.60
CA ARG A 445 15.71 -8.70 9.97
C ARG A 445 17.02 -7.96 9.67
N ALA A 446 18.14 -8.65 9.54
CA ALA A 446 19.44 -8.03 9.27
C ALA A 446 19.48 -7.23 7.96
N SER A 447 18.81 -7.73 6.92
CA SER A 447 18.67 -7.05 5.63
C SER A 447 17.73 -5.85 5.68
N TRP A 448 16.97 -5.64 6.75
CA TRP A 448 16.23 -4.40 6.94
C TRP A 448 17.10 -3.24 7.45
N PHE A 449 18.32 -3.54 7.90
CA PHE A 449 19.34 -2.53 8.22
C PHE A 449 20.35 -2.33 7.08
N ASN A 450 20.81 -3.45 6.49
CA ASN A 450 21.94 -3.47 5.54
C ASN A 450 21.55 -3.97 4.14
N GLY A 451 20.26 -3.93 3.82
CA GLY A 451 19.74 -4.27 2.49
C GLY A 451 19.91 -3.12 1.50
N SER A 452 19.19 -3.19 0.39
CA SER A 452 19.12 -2.11 -0.60
C SER A 452 18.43 -0.86 -0.06
N GLU A 453 17.65 -1.00 1.00
CA GLU A 453 16.90 0.06 1.68
C GLU A 453 17.05 -0.17 3.19
N ASP A 454 17.32 0.90 3.94
CA ASP A 454 17.33 0.90 5.40
C ASP A 454 15.89 1.16 5.88
N TYR A 455 15.22 0.14 6.39
CA TYR A 455 13.88 0.27 6.98
C TYR A 455 13.94 0.62 8.47
N SER A 456 15.13 0.66 9.07
CA SER A 456 15.30 0.82 10.50
C SER A 456 15.35 2.28 10.92
N PHE A 457 14.90 2.57 12.15
CA PHE A 457 15.10 3.87 12.76
C PHE A 457 15.29 3.71 14.27
N GLU A 458 16.12 4.58 14.86
CA GLU A 458 16.23 4.67 16.31
C GLU A 458 14.97 5.36 16.85
N ALA A 459 14.10 4.59 17.50
CA ALA A 459 12.87 5.12 18.04
C ALA A 459 13.20 6.03 19.24
N THR A 460 12.64 7.24 19.23
CA THR A 460 12.82 8.22 20.30
C THR A 460 11.47 8.78 20.74
N GLY A 461 11.38 9.27 21.98
CA GLY A 461 10.12 9.73 22.59
C GLY A 461 9.44 8.70 23.51
N ASP A 462 8.52 9.18 24.34
CA ASP A 462 7.89 8.39 25.42
C ASP A 462 6.99 7.27 24.90
N TYR A 463 6.41 7.45 23.69
CA TYR A 463 5.56 6.44 23.05
C TYR A 463 6.31 5.13 22.75
N TYR A 464 7.60 5.23 22.39
CA TYR A 464 8.44 4.08 22.04
C TYR A 464 9.36 3.62 23.19
N LYS A 465 9.52 4.43 24.24
CA LYS A 465 10.35 4.10 25.41
C LYS A 465 9.51 3.40 26.48
N ASN A 466 9.76 2.12 26.67
CA ASN A 466 9.12 1.33 27.72
C ASN A 466 10.09 0.26 28.25
N ALA A 467 9.65 -0.48 29.28
CA ALA A 467 10.45 -1.53 29.91
C ALA A 467 10.87 -2.66 28.94
N TYR A 468 10.08 -2.92 27.90
CA TYR A 468 10.36 -3.94 26.89
C TYR A 468 11.48 -3.51 25.93
N ASN A 469 11.42 -2.28 25.41
CA ASN A 469 12.45 -1.71 24.52
C ASN A 469 13.70 -1.21 25.28
N SER A 470 13.59 -1.02 26.60
CA SER A 470 14.72 -0.65 27.48
C SER A 470 15.32 -1.86 28.21
N ALA A 471 14.88 -3.08 27.88
CA ALA A 471 15.40 -4.29 28.47
C ALA A 471 16.89 -4.48 28.13
N GLU A 472 17.65 -5.06 29.05
CA GLU A 472 19.08 -5.29 28.89
C GLU A 472 19.36 -6.13 27.63
N GLY A 473 20.24 -5.64 26.76
CA GLY A 473 20.61 -6.33 25.52
C GLY A 473 19.74 -6.03 24.29
N LYS A 474 18.75 -5.12 24.40
CA LYS A 474 17.95 -4.64 23.25
C LYS A 474 18.26 -3.17 22.93
N THR A 475 18.38 -2.85 21.65
CA THR A 475 18.39 -1.46 21.18
C THR A 475 16.99 -1.00 20.80
N ASN A 476 16.73 0.31 20.88
CA ASN A 476 15.41 0.87 20.54
C ASN A 476 15.21 1.05 19.02
N TYR A 477 15.83 0.19 18.20
CA TYR A 477 15.66 0.23 16.75
C TYR A 477 14.38 -0.49 16.37
N LEU A 478 13.44 0.28 15.80
CA LEU A 478 12.20 -0.20 15.20
C LEU A 478 12.31 -0.10 13.67
N PHE A 479 11.23 -0.46 12.98
CA PHE A 479 11.19 -0.50 11.52
C PHE A 479 9.97 0.23 10.97
N PHE A 480 10.09 0.70 9.73
CA PHE A 480 9.04 1.35 8.96
C PHE A 480 8.56 2.68 9.59
N LYS A 481 9.51 3.61 9.77
CA LYS A 481 9.26 4.98 10.30
C LYS A 481 8.10 5.64 9.55
N ASP A 482 8.10 5.56 8.23
CA ASP A 482 7.08 6.19 7.39
C ASP A 482 5.69 5.65 7.71
N SER A 483 5.55 4.34 7.95
CA SER A 483 4.26 3.72 8.25
C SER A 483 3.74 4.05 9.67
N TYR A 484 4.61 4.20 10.67
CA TYR A 484 4.19 4.32 12.08
C TYR A 484 4.39 5.69 12.72
N VAL A 485 5.36 6.46 12.25
CA VAL A 485 5.71 7.79 12.80
C VAL A 485 5.14 8.88 11.92
N GLU A 486 5.37 8.81 10.61
CA GLU A 486 4.98 9.88 9.67
C GLU A 486 3.53 9.74 9.21
N ASN A 487 3.14 8.54 8.79
CA ASN A 487 1.77 8.17 8.44
C ASN A 487 0.86 8.16 9.68
N GLY A 488 1.27 7.41 10.71
CA GLY A 488 0.47 7.18 11.92
C GLY A 488 -0.66 6.14 11.77
N GLU A 489 -1.02 5.69 10.55
CA GLU A 489 -2.03 4.63 10.33
C GLU A 489 -1.50 3.21 10.60
N GLY A 490 -0.18 3.05 10.63
CA GLY A 490 0.51 1.76 10.82
C GLY A 490 0.37 0.81 9.63
N ILE A 491 0.76 -0.43 9.85
CA ILE A 491 0.62 -1.53 8.87
C ILE A 491 -0.47 -2.48 9.39
N GLU A 492 -1.35 -2.94 8.50
CA GLU A 492 -2.41 -3.86 8.87
C GLU A 492 -1.87 -5.15 9.50
N ARG A 493 -2.45 -5.54 10.63
CA ARG A 493 -2.09 -6.74 11.41
C ARG A 493 -0.58 -6.83 11.70
N TYR A 494 0.09 -5.70 11.91
CA TYR A 494 1.47 -5.61 12.35
C TYR A 494 1.56 -4.55 13.44
N ALA A 495 2.16 -4.84 14.59
CA ALA A 495 2.08 -3.93 15.73
C ALA A 495 3.08 -2.75 15.62
N GLY A 496 4.23 -2.94 14.99
CA GLY A 496 5.24 -1.90 14.77
C GLY A 496 5.98 -1.50 16.04
N LYS A 497 6.02 -2.38 17.03
CA LYS A 497 6.56 -2.09 18.37
C LYS A 497 7.63 -3.10 18.81
N TYR A 498 7.98 -4.09 17.99
CA TYR A 498 8.97 -5.11 18.31
C TYR A 498 10.36 -4.67 17.86
N PRO A 499 11.26 -4.29 18.79
CA PRO A 499 12.60 -3.86 18.45
C PRO A 499 13.42 -5.00 17.87
N PHE A 500 14.51 -4.67 17.20
CA PHE A 500 15.52 -5.67 16.85
C PHE A 500 16.00 -6.39 18.12
N ASN A 501 15.96 -7.73 18.15
CA ASN A 501 16.37 -8.49 19.32
C ASN A 501 17.89 -8.64 19.38
N GLY A 502 18.55 -7.61 19.89
CA GLY A 502 19.99 -7.50 20.00
C GLY A 502 20.44 -6.04 20.00
N THR A 503 21.67 -5.79 19.55
CA THR A 503 22.21 -4.45 19.39
C THR A 503 22.53 -4.12 17.95
N ALA A 504 22.27 -2.87 17.56
CA ALA A 504 22.64 -2.29 16.27
C ALA A 504 23.53 -1.06 16.51
N GLU A 505 24.74 -1.10 15.94
CA GLU A 505 25.71 0.01 15.98
C GLU A 505 25.87 0.56 14.56
N LYS A 506 25.36 1.78 14.30
CA LYS A 506 25.54 2.46 13.01
C LYS A 506 27.02 2.85 12.83
N LYS A 507 27.58 2.55 11.66
CA LYS A 507 28.95 2.88 11.27
C LYS A 507 28.99 4.18 10.46
N ASP A 508 30.19 4.70 10.24
CA ASP A 508 30.43 5.90 9.46
C ASP A 508 30.00 5.77 7.99
N ASP A 509 29.97 4.54 7.45
CA ASP A 509 29.53 4.21 6.08
C ASP A 509 28.01 4.01 5.95
N GLY A 510 27.24 4.38 6.97
CA GLY A 510 25.79 4.22 6.99
C GLY A 510 25.30 2.80 7.31
N THR A 511 26.16 1.77 7.23
CA THR A 511 25.79 0.38 7.56
C THR A 511 25.74 0.13 9.06
N TYR A 512 25.07 -0.95 9.48
CA TYR A 512 24.96 -1.36 10.88
C TYR A 512 25.78 -2.61 11.18
N LYS A 513 26.49 -2.58 12.30
CA LYS A 513 27.03 -3.79 12.94
C LYS A 513 25.97 -4.34 13.90
N LEU A 514 25.50 -5.56 13.62
CA LEU A 514 24.43 -6.20 14.38
C LEU A 514 24.99 -7.29 15.30
N THR A 515 24.62 -7.26 16.58
CA THR A 515 24.88 -8.32 17.56
C THR A 515 23.55 -8.91 18.01
N TYR A 516 23.36 -10.22 17.85
CA TYR A 516 22.07 -10.86 18.09
C TYR A 516 21.95 -11.33 19.53
N ASN A 517 20.76 -11.17 20.11
CA ASN A 517 20.36 -11.89 21.31
C ASN A 517 19.67 -13.20 20.87
N LEU A 518 20.33 -14.33 21.10
CA LEU A 518 19.83 -15.65 20.71
C LEU A 518 18.91 -16.20 21.81
N LEU A 519 17.75 -16.72 21.42
CA LEU A 519 16.78 -17.28 22.37
C LEU A 519 16.68 -18.79 22.19
N ASP A 520 16.72 -19.56 23.27
CA ASP A 520 16.23 -20.95 23.22
C ASP A 520 14.70 -20.96 23.11
N ILE A 521 14.09 -22.15 22.99
CA ILE A 521 12.64 -22.24 22.79
C ILE A 521 11.84 -21.67 23.97
N ASP A 522 12.33 -21.84 25.20
CA ASP A 522 11.66 -21.32 26.39
C ASP A 522 11.77 -19.80 26.46
N GLY A 523 12.96 -19.25 26.19
CA GLY A 523 13.18 -17.82 26.08
C GLY A 523 12.36 -17.17 24.96
N PHE A 524 12.13 -17.88 23.85
CA PHE A 524 11.22 -17.42 22.80
C PHE A 524 9.75 -17.42 23.25
N ILE A 525 9.31 -18.45 23.97
CA ILE A 525 7.95 -18.48 24.55
C ILE A 525 7.75 -17.29 25.50
N ASP A 526 8.68 -17.07 26.42
CA ASP A 526 8.63 -15.96 27.38
C ASP A 526 8.62 -14.59 26.68
N GLU A 527 9.45 -14.43 25.65
CA GLU A 527 9.54 -13.23 24.82
C GLU A 527 8.21 -12.96 24.10
N MET A 528 7.64 -13.99 23.45
CA MET A 528 6.35 -13.88 22.74
C MET A 528 5.20 -13.55 23.70
N GLU A 529 5.08 -14.25 24.83
CA GLU A 529 4.03 -14.03 25.81
C GLU A 529 4.12 -12.62 26.43
N SER A 530 5.34 -12.16 26.72
CA SER A 530 5.60 -10.80 27.21
C SER A 530 5.26 -9.73 26.16
N TYR A 531 5.60 -9.98 24.88
CA TYR A 531 5.30 -9.06 23.80
C TYR A 531 3.80 -8.88 23.57
N ILE A 532 3.05 -9.99 23.61
CA ILE A 532 1.58 -9.99 23.54
C ILE A 532 1.00 -9.13 24.68
N GLY A 533 1.49 -9.31 25.91
CA GLY A 533 1.10 -8.48 27.04
C GLY A 533 1.39 -7.00 26.79
N TYR A 534 2.56 -6.66 26.27
CA TYR A 534 2.92 -5.28 25.96
C TYR A 534 2.04 -4.63 24.88
N VAL A 535 1.85 -5.29 23.72
CA VAL A 535 1.03 -4.75 22.61
C VAL A 535 -0.44 -4.56 23.02
N THR A 536 -0.94 -5.40 23.92
CA THR A 536 -2.29 -5.31 24.47
C THR A 536 -2.39 -4.44 25.72
N GLU A 537 -1.33 -3.73 26.10
CA GLU A 537 -1.29 -2.88 27.30
C GLU A 537 -1.66 -3.64 28.59
N ASN A 538 -1.27 -4.91 28.66
CA ASN A 538 -1.56 -5.89 29.71
C ASN A 538 -3.05 -6.19 29.91
N SER A 539 -3.91 -5.83 28.95
CA SER A 539 -5.33 -6.20 28.98
C SER A 539 -5.56 -7.68 28.65
N SER A 540 -4.62 -8.30 27.93
CA SER A 540 -4.58 -9.74 27.67
C SER A 540 -3.32 -10.36 28.27
N VAL A 541 -3.46 -11.58 28.78
CA VAL A 541 -2.34 -12.36 29.34
C VAL A 541 -2.21 -13.66 28.55
N ALA A 542 -1.03 -13.88 27.97
CA ALA A 542 -0.64 -15.15 27.37
C ALA A 542 0.06 -16.01 28.43
N SER A 543 -0.28 -17.29 28.51
CA SER A 543 0.39 -18.26 29.39
C SER A 543 0.01 -19.69 29.00
N GLY A 544 0.79 -20.67 29.45
CA GLY A 544 0.58 -22.07 29.13
C GLY A 544 1.26 -23.06 30.07
N LYS A 545 1.39 -24.29 29.58
CA LYS A 545 1.96 -25.43 30.30
C LYS A 545 2.78 -26.33 29.38
N TYR A 546 3.80 -26.93 29.97
CA TYR A 546 4.70 -27.87 29.30
C TYR A 546 4.12 -29.28 29.28
N TYR A 547 4.58 -30.05 28.30
CA TYR A 547 4.24 -31.47 28.16
C TYR A 547 4.61 -32.26 29.40
N SER A 548 3.64 -33.01 29.92
CA SER A 548 3.77 -33.83 31.12
C SER A 548 3.11 -35.20 30.94
N GLY A 549 3.04 -35.69 29.70
CA GLY A 549 2.43 -36.96 29.37
C GLY A 549 3.08 -38.13 30.11
N THR A 550 2.29 -39.18 30.30
CA THR A 550 2.69 -40.45 30.92
C THR A 550 2.18 -41.61 30.07
N LEU A 551 2.71 -42.83 30.25
CA LEU A 551 2.26 -43.99 29.48
C LEU A 551 0.76 -44.31 29.65
N ASP A 552 0.16 -43.93 30.80
CA ASP A 552 -1.26 -44.10 31.06
C ASP A 552 -2.12 -42.95 30.50
N ASN A 553 -1.50 -41.79 30.25
CA ASN A 553 -2.16 -40.61 29.68
C ASN A 553 -1.15 -39.75 28.91
N LEU A 554 -1.08 -39.98 27.60
CA LEU A 554 -0.08 -39.41 26.71
C LEU A 554 -0.31 -37.92 26.42
N ALA A 555 -1.55 -37.47 26.40
CA ALA A 555 -1.93 -36.11 26.02
C ALA A 555 -2.13 -35.22 27.26
N GLN A 556 -1.05 -34.94 27.98
CA GLN A 556 -1.07 -34.05 29.15
C GLN A 556 -0.06 -32.91 29.04
N TRP A 557 -0.49 -31.71 29.44
CA TRP A 557 0.33 -30.50 29.53
C TRP A 557 0.04 -29.79 30.86
N ASN A 558 0.59 -30.32 31.96
CA ASN A 558 0.39 -29.79 33.31
C ASN A 558 1.69 -29.34 33.97
N ALA A 559 2.85 -29.58 33.33
CA ALA A 559 4.14 -29.18 33.87
C ALA A 559 4.21 -27.65 33.93
N ALA A 560 4.59 -27.13 35.09
CA ALA A 560 4.59 -25.69 35.37
C ALA A 560 5.84 -24.99 34.85
N ASP A 561 6.91 -25.74 34.63
CA ASP A 561 8.23 -25.31 34.20
C ASP A 561 8.86 -26.38 33.29
N LYS A 562 9.93 -26.02 32.59
CA LYS A 562 10.61 -26.93 31.67
C LYS A 562 11.29 -28.10 32.38
N GLU A 563 11.74 -27.90 33.62
CA GLU A 563 12.40 -28.94 34.42
C GLU A 563 11.43 -30.07 34.82
N SER A 564 10.14 -29.76 34.97
CA SER A 564 9.08 -30.75 35.21
C SER A 564 8.48 -31.35 33.92
N SER A 565 8.91 -30.89 32.74
CA SER A 565 8.47 -31.42 31.46
C SER A 565 9.02 -32.83 31.21
N THR A 566 8.17 -33.72 30.70
CA THR A 566 8.59 -35.07 30.30
C THR A 566 9.06 -35.14 28.85
N PHE A 567 8.97 -34.04 28.08
CA PHE A 567 9.20 -34.00 26.64
C PHE A 567 10.58 -34.56 26.21
N TYR A 568 11.66 -34.13 26.86
CA TYR A 568 13.02 -34.59 26.53
C TYR A 568 13.35 -35.99 27.08
N SER A 569 12.36 -36.68 27.66
CA SER A 569 12.49 -38.03 28.23
C SER A 569 11.53 -39.05 27.62
N VAL A 570 10.79 -38.66 26.58
CA VAL A 570 9.85 -39.56 25.89
C VAL A 570 10.56 -40.76 25.28
N THR A 571 9.87 -41.90 25.27
CA THR A 571 10.33 -43.13 24.60
C THR A 571 9.40 -43.47 23.45
N ALA A 572 9.74 -44.48 22.66
CA ALA A 572 8.89 -44.96 21.56
C ALA A 572 7.46 -45.31 22.00
N ASP A 573 7.25 -45.70 23.26
CA ASP A 573 5.93 -46.06 23.79
C ASP A 573 5.01 -44.84 24.01
N TYR A 574 5.54 -43.63 23.93
CA TYR A 574 4.76 -42.38 23.94
C TYR A 574 4.13 -42.04 22.58
N PHE A 575 4.49 -42.79 21.53
CA PHE A 575 4.00 -42.63 20.17
C PHE A 575 3.29 -43.91 19.71
N PRO A 576 2.21 -44.35 20.38
CA PRO A 576 1.48 -45.55 19.98
C PRO A 576 0.86 -45.35 18.61
N LYS A 577 0.65 -46.46 17.91
CA LYS A 577 -0.15 -46.49 16.68
C LYS A 577 -1.60 -46.80 17.00
N ASP A 578 -2.51 -46.10 16.35
CA ASP A 578 -3.93 -46.46 16.37
C ASP A 578 -4.22 -47.72 15.54
N ALA A 579 -5.50 -48.10 15.46
CA ALA A 579 -5.94 -49.28 14.72
C ALA A 579 -5.66 -49.19 13.20
N ASN A 580 -5.47 -47.99 12.67
CA ASN A 580 -5.16 -47.72 11.27
C ASN A 580 -3.65 -47.57 11.01
N GLY A 581 -2.83 -47.70 12.06
CA GLY A 581 -1.38 -47.55 11.98
C GLY A 581 -0.88 -46.10 12.04
N VAL A 582 -1.76 -45.14 12.33
CA VAL A 582 -1.43 -43.71 12.48
C VAL A 582 -0.81 -43.50 13.86
N ILE A 583 0.33 -42.80 13.89
CA ILE A 583 1.06 -42.52 15.13
C ILE A 583 0.36 -41.37 15.88
N ASP A 584 0.18 -41.52 17.19
CA ASP A 584 -0.23 -40.43 18.07
C ASP A 584 0.89 -39.38 18.17
N GLN A 585 0.59 -38.17 17.70
CA GLN A 585 1.53 -37.05 17.64
C GLN A 585 1.48 -36.14 18.88
N SER A 586 0.70 -36.47 19.91
CA SER A 586 0.56 -35.64 21.12
C SER A 586 1.90 -35.36 21.80
N ALA A 587 2.78 -36.36 21.90
CA ALA A 587 4.11 -36.21 22.49
C ALA A 587 5.08 -35.35 21.67
N ASN A 588 4.70 -34.88 20.47
CA ASN A 588 5.46 -33.88 19.71
C ASN A 588 5.11 -32.43 20.08
N ILE A 589 4.04 -32.19 20.83
CA ILE A 589 3.70 -30.84 21.31
C ILE A 589 4.41 -30.59 22.64
N TYR A 590 5.40 -29.70 22.63
CA TYR A 590 6.20 -29.33 23.79
C TYR A 590 5.44 -28.44 24.78
N TYR A 591 4.70 -27.46 24.26
CA TYR A 591 4.02 -26.44 25.07
C TYR A 591 2.63 -26.15 24.51
N LYS A 592 1.65 -25.97 25.41
CA LYS A 592 0.31 -25.49 25.08
C LYS A 592 -0.01 -24.25 25.89
N GLY A 593 -0.27 -23.14 25.21
CA GLY A 593 -0.67 -21.88 25.81
C GLY A 593 -1.93 -21.30 25.18
N SER A 594 -2.45 -20.27 25.85
CA SER A 594 -3.63 -19.53 25.42
C SER A 594 -3.55 -18.07 25.86
N VAL A 595 -4.17 -17.19 25.08
CA VAL A 595 -4.32 -15.77 25.42
C VAL A 595 -5.70 -15.51 26.01
N SER A 596 -5.73 -14.92 27.18
CA SER A 596 -6.96 -14.56 27.89
C SER A 596 -7.51 -13.18 27.45
N ASN A 597 -8.80 -12.94 27.74
CA ASN A 597 -9.48 -11.65 27.54
C ASN A 597 -9.44 -11.11 26.09
N LEU A 598 -9.47 -12.00 25.10
CA LEU A 598 -9.51 -11.58 23.69
C LEU A 598 -10.86 -10.98 23.27
N GLY A 599 -11.96 -11.38 23.93
CA GLY A 599 -13.31 -10.96 23.57
C GLY A 599 -13.68 -11.26 22.12
N PHE A 600 -13.18 -12.37 21.57
CA PHE A 600 -13.24 -12.67 20.14
C PHE A 600 -14.66 -12.65 19.59
N THR A 601 -14.83 -11.91 18.50
CA THR A 601 -15.97 -11.93 17.58
C THR A 601 -15.43 -12.16 16.17
N ALA A 602 -16.28 -12.54 15.21
CA ALA A 602 -15.87 -12.66 13.82
C ALA A 602 -15.28 -11.33 13.27
N ASP A 603 -15.80 -10.19 13.74
CA ASP A 603 -15.29 -8.85 13.41
C ASP A 603 -13.99 -8.49 14.17
N GLY A 604 -13.68 -9.16 15.28
CA GLY A 604 -12.52 -8.84 16.12
C GLY A 604 -11.17 -9.04 15.41
N ALA A 605 -11.12 -9.79 14.31
CA ALA A 605 -9.92 -9.90 13.46
C ALA A 605 -9.81 -8.75 12.42
N LEU A 606 -10.80 -7.87 12.37
CA LEU A 606 -10.91 -6.71 11.46
C LEU A 606 -10.78 -5.38 12.21
N ASP A 607 -11.26 -5.30 13.46
CA ASP A 607 -11.21 -4.09 14.28
C ASP A 607 -9.87 -3.92 15.02
N LYS A 608 -9.08 -2.92 14.58
CA LYS A 608 -7.77 -2.52 15.11
C LYS A 608 -7.77 -2.22 16.63
N THR A 609 -8.91 -1.87 17.20
CA THR A 609 -9.03 -1.50 18.62
C THR A 609 -9.13 -2.71 19.54
N THR A 610 -9.55 -3.87 19.01
CA THR A 610 -9.80 -5.07 19.80
C THR A 610 -8.51 -5.79 20.21
N ASN A 611 -8.57 -6.52 21.32
CA ASN A 611 -7.46 -7.35 21.77
C ASN A 611 -7.13 -8.47 20.77
N SER A 612 -8.14 -9.03 20.10
CA SER A 612 -7.93 -10.06 19.08
C SER A 612 -7.03 -9.56 17.94
N TYR A 613 -7.31 -8.37 17.40
CA TYR A 613 -6.47 -7.75 16.37
C TYR A 613 -5.06 -7.43 16.87
N LYS A 614 -4.94 -6.85 18.07
CA LYS A 614 -3.65 -6.50 18.68
C LYS A 614 -2.74 -7.72 18.87
N VAL A 615 -3.29 -8.83 19.34
CA VAL A 615 -2.52 -10.08 19.55
C VAL A 615 -2.09 -10.70 18.23
N ILE A 616 -3.00 -10.77 17.24
CA ILE A 616 -2.66 -11.20 15.87
C ILE A 616 -1.52 -10.33 15.32
N SER A 617 -1.59 -9.02 15.53
CA SER A 617 -0.56 -8.07 15.08
C SER A 617 0.81 -8.30 15.74
N ALA A 618 0.81 -8.61 17.04
CA ALA A 618 2.03 -8.93 17.78
C ALA A 618 2.69 -10.23 17.29
N VAL A 619 1.89 -11.28 17.11
CA VAL A 619 2.39 -12.58 16.63
C VAL A 619 2.87 -12.51 15.18
N ASN A 620 2.16 -11.77 14.32
CA ASN A 620 2.58 -11.55 12.94
C ASN A 620 3.92 -10.81 12.88
N GLU A 621 4.12 -9.79 13.71
CA GLU A 621 5.39 -9.07 13.78
C GLU A 621 6.55 -9.97 14.23
N LEU A 622 6.34 -10.84 15.21
CA LEU A 622 7.32 -11.87 15.60
C LEU A 622 7.58 -12.88 14.49
N MET A 623 6.57 -13.23 13.68
CA MET A 623 6.73 -14.08 12.51
C MET A 623 7.66 -13.42 11.48
N PHE A 624 7.50 -12.12 11.20
CA PHE A 624 8.44 -11.37 10.38
C PHE A 624 9.84 -11.25 11.01
N ALA A 625 9.96 -11.23 12.33
CA ALA A 625 11.25 -11.19 13.00
C ALA A 625 12.00 -12.54 12.95
N TYR A 626 11.32 -13.67 13.17
CA TYR A 626 11.99 -14.96 13.43
C TYR A 626 11.71 -16.06 12.42
N SER A 627 10.56 -16.06 11.76
CA SER A 627 10.17 -17.20 10.92
C SER A 627 11.07 -17.30 9.69
N THR A 628 11.53 -18.51 9.39
CA THR A 628 12.16 -18.83 8.09
C THR A 628 11.17 -19.44 7.10
N ASP A 629 9.95 -19.73 7.55
CA ASP A 629 8.85 -20.11 6.66
C ASP A 629 8.23 -18.84 6.06
N THR A 630 8.58 -18.57 4.81
CA THR A 630 8.09 -17.39 4.08
C THR A 630 6.68 -17.56 3.53
N GLY A 631 6.13 -18.79 3.49
CA GLY A 631 4.81 -19.06 2.92
C GLY A 631 3.66 -18.46 3.74
N CYS A 632 3.87 -18.25 5.04
CA CYS A 632 2.89 -17.64 5.94
C CYS A 632 3.00 -16.10 5.99
N LEU A 633 4.11 -15.51 5.49
CA LEU A 633 4.29 -14.06 5.48
C LEU A 633 3.32 -13.40 4.51
N ASN A 634 2.75 -12.26 4.89
CA ASN A 634 1.73 -11.54 4.11
C ASN A 634 0.44 -12.32 3.82
N SER A 635 0.24 -13.50 4.44
CA SER A 635 -1.06 -14.17 4.44
C SER A 635 -2.06 -13.36 5.28
N TYR A 636 -3.33 -13.36 4.87
CA TYR A 636 -4.36 -12.50 5.48
C TYR A 636 -4.56 -12.83 6.98
N LEU A 637 -4.89 -14.10 7.28
CA LEU A 637 -5.03 -14.60 8.65
C LEU A 637 -4.10 -15.78 8.97
N GLY A 638 -3.23 -16.19 8.05
CA GLY A 638 -2.35 -17.35 8.24
C GLY A 638 -2.66 -18.50 7.29
N TYR A 639 -2.10 -19.68 7.57
CA TYR A 639 -2.43 -20.90 6.86
C TYR A 639 -3.83 -21.39 7.19
N SER A 640 -4.59 -21.78 6.16
CA SER A 640 -5.86 -22.46 6.34
C SER A 640 -5.64 -23.86 6.91
N ILE A 641 -6.36 -24.16 7.98
CA ILE A 641 -6.35 -25.45 8.67
C ILE A 641 -7.68 -26.14 8.43
N ALA A 642 -7.59 -27.29 7.77
CA ALA A 642 -8.71 -28.17 7.52
C ALA A 642 -9.30 -28.70 8.84
N ALA A 643 -10.55 -29.17 8.78
CA ALA A 643 -11.15 -29.83 9.94
C ALA A 643 -10.44 -31.17 10.24
N LYS A 644 -10.55 -31.63 11.49
CA LYS A 644 -9.85 -32.83 12.01
C LYS A 644 -10.17 -34.12 11.24
N GLU A 645 -11.27 -34.15 10.50
CA GLU A 645 -11.68 -35.28 9.67
C GLU A 645 -11.03 -35.30 8.28
N GLU A 646 -10.30 -34.24 7.90
CA GLU A 646 -9.62 -34.10 6.61
C GLU A 646 -8.10 -34.28 6.76
N ALA A 647 -7.53 -35.10 5.88
CA ALA A 647 -6.08 -35.19 5.71
C ALA A 647 -5.59 -34.10 4.76
N THR A 648 -4.43 -33.53 5.07
CA THR A 648 -3.79 -32.45 4.32
C THR A 648 -2.39 -32.88 3.83
N SER A 649 -1.69 -31.97 3.16
CA SER A 649 -0.31 -32.17 2.72
C SER A 649 0.73 -31.72 3.76
N TYR A 650 0.30 -31.24 4.93
CA TYR A 650 1.22 -30.80 5.99
C TYR A 650 1.93 -32.01 6.63
N VAL A 651 3.05 -31.77 7.31
CA VAL A 651 3.70 -32.82 8.11
C VAL A 651 2.81 -33.21 9.28
N ALA A 652 2.78 -34.49 9.62
CA ALA A 652 1.79 -35.08 10.51
C ALA A 652 1.76 -34.42 11.91
N GLU A 653 2.92 -34.03 12.44
CA GLU A 653 3.04 -33.36 13.73
C GLU A 653 2.42 -31.96 13.72
N PHE A 654 2.72 -31.19 12.67
CA PHE A 654 2.16 -29.85 12.48
C PHE A 654 0.66 -29.92 12.25
N GLU A 655 0.22 -30.80 11.35
CA GLU A 655 -1.20 -31.03 11.05
C GLU A 655 -1.97 -31.37 12.33
N TYR A 656 -1.49 -32.37 13.08
CA TYR A 656 -2.10 -32.79 14.33
C TYR A 656 -2.19 -31.63 15.33
N ALA A 657 -1.09 -30.89 15.53
CA ALA A 657 -1.04 -29.77 16.49
C ALA A 657 -1.96 -28.61 16.08
N ALA A 658 -1.96 -28.22 14.80
CA ALA A 658 -2.81 -27.16 14.27
C ALA A 658 -4.29 -27.52 14.35
N GLN A 659 -4.66 -28.74 13.92
CA GLN A 659 -6.03 -29.23 14.04
C GLN A 659 -6.47 -29.32 15.51
N GLN A 660 -5.61 -29.81 16.40
CA GLN A 660 -5.86 -29.81 17.85
C GLN A 660 -6.10 -28.40 18.41
N ALA A 661 -5.28 -27.42 18.03
CA ALA A 661 -5.39 -26.05 18.50
C ALA A 661 -6.71 -25.38 18.06
N VAL A 662 -7.21 -25.75 16.86
CA VAL A 662 -8.49 -25.26 16.33
C VAL A 662 -9.70 -26.01 16.92
N ASN A 663 -9.58 -27.31 17.24
CA ASN A 663 -10.73 -28.19 17.48
C ASN A 663 -11.03 -28.48 18.97
N ASP A 664 -10.02 -28.84 19.78
CA ASP A 664 -10.19 -29.56 21.05
C ASP A 664 -10.48 -28.61 22.24
N GLY A 665 -11.64 -27.94 22.24
CA GLY A 665 -12.03 -26.94 23.26
C GLY A 665 -11.22 -25.65 23.24
N ALA A 666 -10.05 -25.69 22.58
CA ALA A 666 -9.25 -24.59 22.12
C ALA A 666 -9.90 -23.92 20.90
N GLY A 667 -9.77 -22.60 20.83
CA GLY A 667 -10.25 -21.71 19.77
C GLY A 667 -9.25 -20.58 19.52
N VAL A 668 -9.71 -19.43 19.05
CA VAL A 668 -8.85 -18.26 18.80
C VAL A 668 -8.02 -17.91 20.03
N GLY A 669 -6.74 -17.57 19.82
CA GLY A 669 -5.81 -17.21 20.88
C GLY A 669 -5.03 -18.37 21.49
N ASN A 670 -5.30 -19.62 21.10
CA ASN A 670 -4.47 -20.74 21.53
C ASN A 670 -3.17 -20.78 20.71
N TYR A 671 -2.09 -21.18 21.35
CA TYR A 671 -0.82 -21.38 20.66
C TYR A 671 -0.05 -22.58 21.19
N TYR A 672 0.48 -23.38 20.27
CA TYR A 672 1.21 -24.60 20.58
C TYR A 672 2.63 -24.51 20.02
N VAL A 673 3.57 -25.08 20.75
CA VAL A 673 4.95 -25.29 20.27
C VAL A 673 5.12 -26.76 19.95
N VAL A 674 5.36 -27.08 18.68
CA VAL A 674 5.44 -28.45 18.18
C VAL A 674 6.79 -28.73 17.52
N ALA A 675 7.35 -29.90 17.83
CA ALA A 675 8.55 -30.40 17.21
C ALA A 675 8.25 -31.05 15.86
N THR A 676 9.02 -30.68 14.84
CA THR A 676 8.97 -31.28 13.51
C THR A 676 10.38 -31.58 13.01
N ASP A 677 10.47 -32.15 11.82
CA ASP A 677 11.73 -32.35 11.10
C ASP A 677 12.38 -31.05 10.63
N TYR A 678 11.68 -29.93 10.70
CA TYR A 678 12.19 -28.62 10.31
C TYR A 678 12.69 -27.83 11.52
N GLY A 679 12.31 -28.20 12.74
CA GLY A 679 12.67 -27.51 13.98
C GLY A 679 11.45 -27.29 14.87
N TRP A 680 11.38 -26.13 15.51
CA TRP A 680 10.21 -25.73 16.29
C TRP A 680 9.22 -24.96 15.43
N HIS A 681 7.96 -25.37 15.44
CA HIS A 681 6.86 -24.57 14.94
C HIS A 681 6.08 -24.00 16.12
N ILE A 682 5.89 -22.69 16.13
CA ILE A 682 5.00 -22.01 17.04
C ILE A 682 3.74 -21.66 16.25
N ILE A 683 2.65 -22.35 16.58
CA ILE A 683 1.36 -22.28 15.90
C ILE A 683 0.45 -21.42 16.76
N TYR A 684 0.00 -20.26 16.26
CA TYR A 684 -0.99 -19.41 16.93
C TYR A 684 -2.30 -19.39 16.14
N VAL A 685 -3.43 -19.68 16.80
CA VAL A 685 -4.76 -19.68 16.17
C VAL A 685 -5.29 -18.25 16.08
N SER A 686 -5.32 -17.72 14.86
CA SER A 686 -5.75 -16.35 14.56
C SER A 686 -7.26 -16.23 14.37
N PHE A 687 -7.91 -17.27 13.86
CA PHE A 687 -9.35 -17.26 13.58
C PHE A 687 -9.93 -18.68 13.52
N VAL A 688 -11.20 -18.86 13.91
CA VAL A 688 -11.88 -20.16 13.86
C VAL A 688 -13.30 -20.02 13.29
N TYR A 689 -13.64 -20.89 12.34
CA TYR A 689 -14.99 -21.14 11.86
C TYR A 689 -15.61 -22.30 12.62
N THR A 690 -16.83 -22.11 13.14
CA THR A 690 -17.54 -23.12 13.94
C THR A 690 -18.74 -23.76 13.24
N GLY A 691 -18.93 -23.47 11.94
CA GLY A 691 -20.05 -23.94 11.15
C GLY A 691 -21.23 -22.97 11.15
N GLY A 692 -21.93 -22.89 10.01
CA GLY A 692 -23.03 -21.96 9.80
C GLY A 692 -22.57 -20.58 9.30
N GLU A 693 -23.45 -19.60 9.47
CA GLU A 693 -23.20 -18.20 9.12
C GLU A 693 -22.14 -17.57 10.04
N VAL A 694 -21.18 -16.87 9.44
CA VAL A 694 -19.96 -16.43 10.14
C VAL A 694 -20.16 -15.12 10.89
N TYR A 695 -20.83 -14.15 10.27
CA TYR A 695 -20.94 -12.77 10.77
C TYR A 695 -22.35 -12.41 11.29
N GLY A 696 -23.31 -13.35 11.24
CA GLY A 696 -24.70 -13.10 11.67
C GLY A 696 -25.49 -12.13 10.80
N GLY A 697 -24.96 -11.73 9.64
CA GLY A 697 -25.65 -11.01 8.59
C GLY A 697 -24.86 -9.83 8.06
N PHE A 698 -25.47 -9.09 7.14
CA PHE A 698 -25.02 -7.76 6.75
C PHE A 698 -25.93 -6.70 7.38
N ASP A 699 -25.36 -5.76 8.14
CA ASP A 699 -26.07 -4.61 8.70
C ASP A 699 -25.72 -3.33 7.92
N TYR A 700 -26.72 -2.77 7.23
CA TYR A 700 -26.56 -1.55 6.46
C TYR A 700 -26.20 -0.32 7.32
N ASN A 701 -26.55 -0.30 8.60
CA ASN A 701 -26.21 0.82 9.49
C ASN A 701 -24.73 0.84 9.86
N GLU A 702 -24.07 -0.33 9.85
CA GLU A 702 -22.65 -0.48 10.16
C GLU A 702 -21.74 -0.29 8.94
N ARG A 703 -22.30 -0.07 7.74
CA ARG A 703 -21.55 0.08 6.48
C ARG A 703 -20.48 1.19 6.47
N ASN A 704 -20.58 2.14 7.40
CA ASN A 704 -19.66 3.25 7.58
C ASN A 704 -18.87 3.17 8.90
N THR A 705 -18.93 2.02 9.59
CA THR A 705 -18.21 1.76 10.84
C THR A 705 -17.03 0.85 10.55
N GLU A 706 -15.86 1.43 10.38
CA GLU A 706 -14.61 0.69 10.14
C GLU A 706 -14.36 -0.36 11.23
N GLY A 707 -13.81 -1.51 10.84
CA GLY A 707 -13.60 -2.66 11.75
C GLY A 707 -14.76 -3.66 11.80
N THR A 708 -15.89 -3.40 11.12
CA THR A 708 -17.03 -4.34 11.02
C THR A 708 -17.04 -5.08 9.68
N PHE A 709 -17.54 -6.32 9.66
CA PHE A 709 -17.79 -7.05 8.41
C PHE A 709 -18.67 -6.25 7.44
N SER A 710 -19.71 -5.58 7.94
CA SER A 710 -20.63 -4.78 7.14
C SER A 710 -19.91 -3.65 6.40
N TYR A 711 -18.96 -2.97 7.04
CA TYR A 711 -18.11 -1.97 6.39
C TYR A 711 -17.29 -2.58 5.27
N TYR A 712 -16.48 -3.61 5.53
CA TYR A 712 -15.61 -4.20 4.49
C TYR A 712 -16.41 -4.83 3.34
N PHE A 713 -17.55 -5.48 3.64
CA PHE A 713 -18.45 -6.01 2.61
C PHE A 713 -19.02 -4.89 1.73
N TYR A 714 -19.49 -3.80 2.35
CA TYR A 714 -19.97 -2.62 1.63
C TYR A 714 -18.87 -2.02 0.74
N GLN A 715 -17.67 -1.81 1.26
CA GLN A 715 -16.55 -1.23 0.50
C GLN A 715 -16.14 -2.10 -0.69
N SER A 716 -16.14 -3.42 -0.54
CA SER A 716 -15.90 -4.36 -1.66
C SER A 716 -16.94 -4.17 -2.77
N LYS A 717 -18.23 -4.13 -2.43
CA LYS A 717 -19.31 -3.92 -3.41
C LYS A 717 -19.27 -2.53 -4.03
N LYS A 718 -19.06 -1.50 -3.21
CA LYS A 718 -18.94 -0.10 -3.62
C LYS A 718 -17.82 0.09 -4.62
N SER A 719 -16.64 -0.49 -4.38
CA SER A 719 -15.49 -0.39 -5.29
C SER A 719 -15.84 -0.88 -6.71
N SER A 720 -16.54 -2.00 -6.84
CA SER A 720 -16.99 -2.50 -8.15
C SER A 720 -18.00 -1.57 -8.81
N THR A 721 -19.04 -1.15 -8.07
CA THR A 721 -20.10 -0.26 -8.58
C THR A 721 -19.54 1.11 -9.00
N VAL A 722 -18.68 1.71 -8.18
CA VAL A 722 -18.00 2.97 -8.46
C VAL A 722 -17.15 2.87 -9.72
N THR A 723 -16.40 1.77 -9.87
CA THR A 723 -15.54 1.58 -11.05
C THR A 723 -16.37 1.47 -12.32
N GLU A 724 -17.44 0.68 -12.32
CA GLU A 724 -18.32 0.52 -13.49
C GLU A 724 -19.05 1.82 -13.84
N TYR A 725 -19.69 2.45 -12.85
CA TYR A 725 -20.44 3.69 -13.02
C TYR A 725 -19.52 4.83 -13.50
N GLY A 726 -18.38 5.02 -12.82
CA GLY A 726 -17.40 6.06 -13.15
C GLY A 726 -16.89 5.91 -14.59
N ASN A 727 -16.39 4.72 -14.96
CA ASN A 727 -15.88 4.48 -16.32
C ASN A 727 -16.97 4.70 -17.38
N ASN A 728 -18.21 4.28 -17.10
CA ASN A 728 -19.33 4.45 -18.03
C ASN A 728 -19.65 5.94 -18.24
N LYS A 729 -19.86 6.69 -17.15
CA LYS A 729 -20.21 8.12 -17.22
C LYS A 729 -19.11 8.95 -17.85
N GLU A 730 -17.87 8.71 -17.45
CA GLU A 730 -16.70 9.37 -18.02
C GLU A 730 -16.60 9.13 -19.53
N THR A 731 -16.75 7.87 -19.97
CA THR A 731 -16.70 7.53 -21.40
C THR A 731 -17.82 8.19 -22.18
N MET A 732 -19.03 8.26 -21.63
CA MET A 732 -20.16 8.91 -22.29
C MET A 732 -20.02 10.44 -22.34
N ILE A 733 -19.52 11.07 -21.28
CA ILE A 733 -19.21 12.51 -21.27
C ILE A 733 -18.19 12.82 -22.37
N ARG A 734 -17.10 12.07 -22.42
CA ARG A 734 -16.09 12.21 -23.49
C ARG A 734 -16.68 12.01 -24.88
N TYR A 735 -17.50 10.98 -25.06
CA TYR A 735 -18.11 10.68 -26.34
C TYR A 735 -19.02 11.83 -26.84
N ASN A 736 -19.82 12.42 -25.95
CA ASN A 736 -20.69 13.55 -26.31
C ASN A 736 -19.89 14.82 -26.60
N ALA A 737 -18.81 15.05 -25.85
CA ALA A 737 -17.98 16.24 -25.91
C ALA A 737 -16.90 16.22 -26.99
N ASN A 738 -16.37 15.05 -27.36
CA ASN A 738 -15.28 14.93 -28.32
C ASN A 738 -15.82 14.94 -29.76
N ASN A 739 -16.16 16.14 -30.24
CA ASN A 739 -16.65 16.36 -31.59
C ASN A 739 -16.04 17.64 -32.21
N ASP A 740 -16.21 17.83 -33.52
CA ASP A 740 -15.52 18.88 -34.28
C ASP A 740 -15.90 20.33 -33.88
N THR A 741 -16.96 20.55 -33.10
CA THR A 741 -17.32 21.89 -32.60
C THR A 741 -16.55 22.24 -31.31
N VAL A 742 -16.23 21.23 -30.51
CA VAL A 742 -15.53 21.35 -29.22
C VAL A 742 -14.02 21.17 -29.40
N VAL A 743 -13.61 20.20 -30.22
CA VAL A 743 -12.22 19.79 -30.40
C VAL A 743 -11.79 20.11 -31.83
N THR A 744 -10.66 20.80 -31.96
CA THR A 744 -9.99 21.01 -33.25
C THR A 744 -8.61 20.38 -33.20
N LEU A 745 -8.37 19.36 -34.02
CA LEU A 745 -7.06 18.70 -34.15
C LEU A 745 -6.27 19.28 -35.32
N HIS A 746 -5.02 19.64 -35.09
CA HIS A 746 -4.09 20.09 -36.12
C HIS A 746 -3.08 18.98 -36.44
N LYS A 747 -3.58 17.91 -37.09
CA LYS A 747 -2.78 16.70 -37.39
C LYS A 747 -1.50 16.99 -38.17
N ASP A 748 -1.54 17.98 -39.06
CA ASP A 748 -0.41 18.47 -39.83
C ASP A 748 0.77 18.97 -38.98
N ARG A 749 0.51 19.40 -37.73
CA ARG A 749 1.51 19.96 -36.82
C ARG A 749 2.26 18.92 -35.99
N TYR A 750 1.78 17.67 -35.98
CA TYR A 750 2.43 16.56 -35.26
C TYR A 750 2.53 15.27 -36.08
N GLU A 751 2.27 15.35 -37.40
CA GLU A 751 2.33 14.21 -38.32
C GLU A 751 3.72 13.57 -38.37
N ASP A 752 4.77 14.35 -38.15
CA ASP A 752 6.15 13.88 -38.03
C ASP A 752 6.33 12.87 -36.88
N LEU A 753 5.63 13.05 -35.77
CA LEU A 753 5.67 12.11 -34.63
C LEU A 753 4.94 10.80 -34.93
N LEU A 754 3.92 10.85 -35.80
CA LEU A 754 3.15 9.67 -36.20
C LEU A 754 3.94 8.74 -37.14
N ASN A 755 4.92 9.29 -37.85
CA ASN A 755 5.67 8.61 -38.91
C ASN A 755 7.08 8.16 -38.47
N ILE A 756 7.34 8.11 -37.17
CA ILE A 756 8.60 7.60 -36.61
C ILE A 756 8.71 6.10 -36.96
N ALA A 757 9.79 5.73 -37.64
CA ALA A 757 10.04 4.38 -38.17
C ALA A 757 10.60 3.41 -37.13
#